data_AF-A0AAD0NZ29-F1
#
_entry.id   AF-A0AAD0NZ29-F1
#
_cell.length_a   1.000
_cell.length_b   1.000
_cell.length_c   1.000
_cell.angle_alpha   90.00
_cell.angle_beta   90.00
_cell.angle_gamma   90.00
#
_symmetry.space_group_name_H-M   'P 1'
#
loop_
_entity.id
_entity.type
_entity.pdbx_description
1 polymer ?
#
loop_
_entity_poly.entity_id
_entity_poly.type
_entity_poly.pdbx_seq_one_letter_code
_entity_poly.pdbx_strand_id
1 'polypeptide(L)'
;MPLPETITQIFKRKQKSYKMVLILSLIEELRATNLERVSFDHVKDRFLEYFIAEQERGNRVDQPPGRELWKDAPKSQLKDIINSPVNALSHILFVNSEDNTIGFHSQLRSQLGEEGLLQLESLAYNELGSYNGALQHFSLQGYLEKIMAEYTSAKKETFASHALGTLFRQTLPSELKALPFLDDQYKIQGSVGQGNWATVPWLAILDKRITETTQRGEYVVYLFAEDMSAVYLTFNQGVTAPIQEKGRRDGYAYLRTRTQEIQGLLSLNHMNKDDNIHLVDSGLGQDYQVSTVAYIKYERGAVPNDEQLIQDLENVMEDYRLYVDTVTSTGNVADNEEVEVVTQEADLLKDEQVTGILHQIQSHIRRKGFFFPEHLIENFYLSLKTKPFVILAGISGTGKTRLVKLFAEALGATGNNGQFTLIPVRPDWSDPADLLGYKDLSGRFKPGPLTEVLVEARKPENQHKPYFICMDEMNLARVEHYFSDLLSVLETQDWREGKIQTQDLISSTMLDTSEDQLKFGSLGVPENVFLIGTVNMDETTHPFSKKVLDRANTLEFNYINLQQYPDMSEQEETEDPADLAELNHLFLRSDYLQLVDAYDANKELVVRTTERLVKINALLEDVHAHVGFRVRDAICFYMIYNERYKLMSEEEAFDWQLLQKILPRIQGSHSSVRRVLLNLMKEALGTRSGVTVDFPAFMDDASPLYLRWAAGQTPPTAKQPQSARKLAFMLRRLEEDGFTSYWLS
;
A
#
# COMPACT_ATOMS: atom_id res chain seq x y z
N MET A 1 -4.98 39.82 -8.87
CA MET A 1 -4.79 38.83 -7.76
C MET A 1 -5.29 37.47 -8.21
N PRO A 2 -4.87 36.32 -7.62
CA PRO A 2 -5.54 35.04 -7.84
C PRO A 2 -6.94 35.02 -7.19
N LEU A 3 -7.88 34.26 -7.76
CA LEU A 3 -9.20 34.04 -7.15
C LEU A 3 -9.07 33.36 -5.77
N PRO A 4 -9.90 33.74 -4.78
CA PRO A 4 -10.03 33.02 -3.51
C PRO A 4 -10.30 31.51 -3.71
N GLU A 5 -9.75 30.69 -2.83
CA GLU A 5 -9.94 29.22 -2.87
C GLU A 5 -11.41 28.80 -2.72
N THR A 6 -12.20 29.61 -2.01
CA THR A 6 -13.66 29.44 -1.93
C THR A 6 -14.36 29.62 -3.29
N ILE A 7 -13.82 30.43 -4.20
CA ILE A 7 -14.36 30.66 -5.54
C ILE A 7 -13.91 29.57 -6.51
N THR A 8 -12.66 29.11 -6.47
CA THR A 8 -12.15 28.09 -7.40
C THR A 8 -12.77 26.70 -7.20
N GLN A 9 -13.62 26.50 -6.19
CA GLN A 9 -14.32 25.25 -5.92
C GLN A 9 -15.84 25.28 -6.21
N ILE A 10 -16.45 26.43 -6.53
CA ILE A 10 -17.93 26.59 -6.59
C ILE A 10 -18.62 25.71 -7.66
N PHE A 11 -17.92 25.40 -8.75
CA PHE A 11 -18.44 24.58 -9.84
C PHE A 11 -18.25 23.07 -9.60
N LYS A 12 -17.38 22.65 -8.67
CA LYS A 12 -17.00 21.23 -8.48
C LYS A 12 -18.09 20.30 -7.94
N ARG A 13 -19.12 20.82 -7.25
CA ARG A 13 -19.96 19.99 -6.32
C ARG A 13 -21.41 19.71 -6.70
N LYS A 14 -21.95 20.23 -7.82
CA LYS A 14 -23.21 19.77 -8.47
C LYS A 14 -23.19 20.24 -9.92
N GLN A 15 -23.08 19.33 -10.89
CA GLN A 15 -22.84 19.66 -12.30
C GLN A 15 -24.12 19.60 -13.14
N LYS A 16 -24.89 20.69 -13.11
CA LYS A 16 -25.58 21.18 -14.31
C LYS A 16 -24.97 22.54 -14.64
N SER A 17 -24.87 22.86 -15.92
CA SER A 17 -24.31 24.11 -16.45
C SER A 17 -24.94 25.38 -15.86
N TYR A 18 -26.13 25.26 -15.27
CA TYR A 18 -26.91 26.35 -14.67
C TYR A 18 -26.11 27.23 -13.70
N LYS A 19 -25.18 26.70 -12.91
CA LYS A 19 -24.33 27.55 -12.03
C LYS A 19 -23.39 28.45 -12.83
N MET A 20 -22.77 27.91 -13.87
CA MET A 20 -21.81 28.60 -14.73
C MET A 20 -22.54 29.65 -15.56
N VAL A 21 -23.66 29.27 -16.18
CA VAL A 21 -24.51 30.19 -16.96
C VAL A 21 -25.08 31.30 -16.06
N LEU A 22 -25.57 31.00 -14.86
CA LEU A 22 -26.05 32.02 -13.91
C LEU A 22 -24.97 33.06 -13.58
N ILE A 23 -23.74 32.62 -13.31
CA ILE A 23 -22.61 33.52 -13.02
C ILE A 23 -22.25 34.36 -14.25
N LEU A 24 -22.22 33.76 -15.44
CA LEU A 24 -21.98 34.49 -16.70
C LEU A 24 -23.07 35.55 -16.97
N SER A 25 -24.35 35.17 -16.92
CA SER A 25 -25.49 36.08 -17.10
C SER A 25 -25.50 37.22 -16.07
N LEU A 26 -25.10 36.95 -14.83
CA LEU A 26 -24.98 37.96 -13.78
C LEU A 26 -23.82 38.94 -14.05
N ILE A 27 -22.63 38.43 -14.40
CA ILE A 27 -21.45 39.27 -14.70
C ILE A 27 -21.72 40.15 -15.93
N GLU A 28 -22.36 39.60 -16.96
CA GLU A 28 -22.71 40.34 -18.18
C GLU A 28 -23.68 41.49 -17.89
N GLU A 29 -24.75 41.25 -17.13
CA GLU A 29 -25.73 42.30 -16.78
C GLU A 29 -25.15 43.36 -15.82
N LEU A 30 -24.28 42.95 -14.86
CA LEU A 30 -23.55 43.89 -13.99
C LEU A 30 -22.66 44.84 -14.81
N ARG A 31 -21.96 44.33 -15.84
CA ARG A 31 -21.14 45.17 -16.74
C ARG A 31 -21.99 46.03 -17.66
N ALA A 32 -23.09 45.51 -18.19
CA ALA A 32 -23.98 46.26 -19.09
C ALA A 32 -24.64 47.46 -18.40
N THR A 33 -24.93 47.34 -17.10
CA THR A 33 -25.58 48.39 -16.29
C THR A 33 -24.61 49.25 -15.49
N ASN A 34 -23.38 48.77 -15.25
CA ASN A 34 -22.38 49.38 -14.36
C ASN A 34 -22.91 49.61 -12.92
N LEU A 35 -23.72 48.67 -12.42
CA LEU A 35 -24.30 48.65 -11.08
C LEU A 35 -23.69 47.56 -10.21
N GLU A 36 -23.76 47.69 -8.88
CA GLU A 36 -23.31 46.65 -7.94
C GLU A 36 -24.30 45.48 -7.80
N ARG A 37 -25.57 45.72 -8.16
CA ARG A 37 -26.67 44.75 -8.17
C ARG A 37 -27.64 45.08 -9.30
N VAL A 38 -28.26 44.06 -9.88
CA VAL A 38 -29.06 44.17 -11.12
C VAL A 38 -30.42 43.50 -10.98
N SER A 39 -31.32 43.80 -11.92
CA SER A 39 -32.64 43.15 -12.02
C SER A 39 -32.47 41.64 -12.12
N PHE A 40 -33.04 40.89 -11.16
CA PHE A 40 -32.98 39.44 -11.19
C PHE A 40 -33.77 38.87 -12.38
N ASP A 41 -34.80 39.57 -12.88
CA ASP A 41 -35.53 39.14 -14.07
C ASP A 41 -34.69 39.26 -15.35
N HIS A 42 -33.86 40.29 -15.50
CA HIS A 42 -32.94 40.39 -16.64
C HIS A 42 -31.89 39.26 -16.63
N VAL A 43 -31.37 38.91 -15.45
CA VAL A 43 -30.43 37.78 -15.31
C VAL A 43 -31.11 36.45 -15.67
N LYS A 44 -32.41 36.27 -15.36
CA LYS A 44 -33.19 35.09 -15.80
C LYS A 44 -33.42 35.08 -17.32
N ASP A 45 -33.76 36.22 -17.92
CA ASP A 45 -33.96 36.31 -19.36
C ASP A 45 -32.63 36.01 -20.11
N ARG A 46 -31.48 36.57 -19.68
CA ARG A 46 -30.15 36.23 -20.23
C ARG A 46 -29.78 34.76 -20.06
N PHE A 47 -30.09 34.17 -18.91
CA PHE A 47 -29.87 32.75 -18.65
C PHE A 47 -30.64 31.89 -19.66
N LEU A 48 -31.90 32.23 -19.93
CA LEU A 48 -32.73 31.54 -20.91
C LEU A 48 -32.21 31.76 -22.35
N GLU A 49 -31.82 32.98 -22.70
CA GLU A 49 -31.25 33.33 -24.01
C GLU A 49 -29.98 32.54 -24.31
N TYR A 50 -29.08 32.33 -23.34
CA TYR A 50 -27.90 31.49 -23.49
C TYR A 50 -28.26 30.08 -23.98
N PHE A 51 -29.18 29.40 -23.28
CA PHE A 51 -29.54 28.03 -23.62
C PHE A 51 -30.29 27.92 -24.96
N ILE A 52 -31.15 28.89 -25.27
CA ILE A 52 -31.82 28.95 -26.59
C ILE A 52 -30.77 29.14 -27.70
N ALA A 53 -29.85 30.08 -27.54
CA ALA A 53 -28.82 30.36 -28.54
C ALA A 53 -27.88 29.16 -28.77
N GLU A 54 -27.51 28.43 -27.72
CA GLU A 54 -26.69 27.21 -27.87
C GLU A 54 -27.46 26.05 -28.51
N GLN A 55 -28.75 25.87 -28.19
CA GLN A 55 -29.60 24.90 -28.90
C GLN A 55 -29.79 25.26 -30.38
N GLU A 56 -29.98 26.54 -30.72
CA GLU A 56 -30.09 27.01 -32.10
C GLU A 56 -28.78 26.89 -32.89
N ARG A 57 -27.62 26.95 -32.21
CA ARG A 57 -26.29 26.63 -32.78
C ARG A 57 -26.08 25.12 -33.00
N GLY A 58 -26.96 24.27 -32.49
CA GLY A 58 -26.84 22.81 -32.55
C GLY A 58 -25.94 22.20 -31.47
N ASN A 59 -25.57 22.96 -30.43
CA ASN A 59 -24.75 22.45 -29.33
C ASN A 59 -25.63 21.67 -28.34
N ARG A 60 -25.13 20.51 -27.87
CA ARG A 60 -25.76 19.76 -26.77
C ARG A 60 -25.51 20.50 -25.46
N VAL A 61 -26.59 20.90 -24.80
CA VAL A 61 -26.62 21.58 -23.49
C VAL A 61 -27.65 20.89 -22.59
N ASP A 62 -27.62 21.16 -21.29
CA ASP A 62 -28.62 20.64 -20.35
C ASP A 62 -30.05 20.99 -20.79
N GLN A 63 -30.99 20.05 -20.67
CA GLN A 63 -32.39 20.27 -21.03
C GLN A 63 -33.19 20.86 -19.85
N PRO A 64 -34.24 21.66 -20.09
CA PRO A 64 -35.13 22.11 -19.04
C PRO A 64 -35.97 20.91 -18.51
N PRO A 65 -36.21 20.76 -17.20
CA PRO A 65 -36.82 19.56 -16.65
C PRO A 65 -38.16 19.17 -17.33
N GLY A 66 -38.19 18.00 -17.96
CA GLY A 66 -39.37 17.46 -18.63
C GLY A 66 -39.72 18.08 -20.00
N ARG A 67 -38.79 18.79 -20.67
CA ARG A 67 -38.93 19.23 -22.08
C ARG A 67 -37.59 19.20 -22.81
N GLU A 68 -37.62 18.93 -24.11
CA GLU A 68 -36.40 18.85 -24.93
C GLU A 68 -35.80 20.22 -25.30
N LEU A 69 -36.61 21.29 -25.31
CA LEU A 69 -36.25 22.60 -25.86
C LEU A 69 -36.52 23.75 -24.88
N TRP A 70 -35.53 24.63 -24.70
CA TRP A 70 -35.62 25.80 -23.81
C TRP A 70 -36.61 26.86 -24.29
N LYS A 71 -36.76 27.03 -25.61
CA LYS A 71 -37.73 27.96 -26.21
C LYS A 71 -39.18 27.65 -25.78
N ASP A 72 -39.45 26.39 -25.42
CA ASP A 72 -40.76 25.89 -25.03
C ASP A 72 -40.95 25.88 -23.50
N ALA A 73 -39.95 26.25 -22.71
CA ALA A 73 -40.02 26.24 -21.25
C ALA A 73 -40.89 27.42 -20.72
N PRO A 74 -41.90 27.18 -19.86
CA PRO A 74 -42.74 28.25 -19.32
C PRO A 74 -41.96 29.11 -18.31
N LYS A 75 -42.14 30.45 -18.37
CA LYS A 75 -41.44 31.41 -17.49
C LYS A 75 -41.62 31.15 -15.99
N SER A 76 -42.68 30.45 -15.57
CA SER A 76 -42.85 30.00 -14.18
C SER A 76 -41.80 28.97 -13.75
N GLN A 77 -41.45 28.02 -14.62
CA GLN A 77 -40.48 26.95 -14.35
C GLN A 77 -39.04 27.48 -14.32
N LEU A 78 -38.75 28.53 -15.10
CA LEU A 78 -37.45 29.23 -15.09
C LEU A 78 -37.08 29.75 -13.69
N LYS A 79 -38.09 30.16 -12.89
CA LYS A 79 -37.89 30.58 -11.50
C LYS A 79 -37.32 29.43 -10.65
N ASP A 80 -37.91 28.24 -10.74
CA ASP A 80 -37.50 27.09 -9.93
C ASP A 80 -36.14 26.53 -10.38
N ILE A 81 -35.89 26.51 -11.70
CA ILE A 81 -34.60 26.15 -12.29
C ILE A 81 -33.48 27.04 -11.76
N ILE A 82 -33.67 28.35 -11.69
CA ILE A 82 -32.63 29.32 -11.30
C ILE A 82 -32.51 29.47 -9.77
N ASN A 83 -33.58 29.22 -9.00
CA ASN A 83 -33.51 29.21 -7.54
C ASN A 83 -32.50 28.17 -7.01
N SER A 84 -32.39 27.00 -7.66
CA SER A 84 -31.43 25.95 -7.27
C SER A 84 -29.96 26.39 -7.31
N PRO A 85 -29.39 26.88 -8.44
CA PRO A 85 -28.03 27.40 -8.49
C PRO A 85 -27.86 28.69 -7.65
N VAL A 86 -28.87 29.56 -7.54
CA VAL A 86 -28.84 30.71 -6.62
C VAL A 86 -28.62 30.25 -5.18
N ASN A 87 -29.40 29.27 -4.70
CA ASN A 87 -29.27 28.73 -3.35
C ASN A 87 -27.90 28.06 -3.13
N ALA A 88 -27.42 27.30 -4.12
CA ALA A 88 -26.10 26.67 -4.06
C ALA A 88 -24.94 27.69 -4.04
N LEU A 89 -25.14 28.88 -4.60
CA LEU A 89 -24.17 29.99 -4.64
C LEU A 89 -24.48 31.09 -3.60
N SER A 90 -25.38 30.85 -2.65
CA SER A 90 -25.80 31.83 -1.62
C SER A 90 -24.68 32.35 -0.71
N HIS A 91 -23.55 31.63 -0.65
CA HIS A 91 -22.33 32.06 0.05
C HIS A 91 -21.51 33.11 -0.72
N ILE A 92 -21.77 33.31 -2.02
CA ILE A 92 -21.17 34.36 -2.86
C ILE A 92 -22.19 35.35 -3.44
N LEU A 93 -23.44 34.93 -3.65
CA LEU A 93 -24.54 35.74 -4.18
C LEU A 93 -25.56 36.10 -3.11
N PHE A 94 -26.18 37.27 -3.24
CA PHE A 94 -27.43 37.62 -2.55
C PHE A 94 -28.55 37.88 -3.56
N VAL A 95 -29.78 37.60 -3.14
CA VAL A 95 -31.01 38.03 -3.83
C VAL A 95 -31.85 38.83 -2.84
N ASN A 96 -32.26 40.03 -3.22
CA ASN A 96 -33.18 40.85 -2.44
C ASN A 96 -34.60 40.68 -2.98
N SER A 97 -35.49 40.12 -2.16
CA SER A 97 -36.90 39.90 -2.51
C SER A 97 -37.75 41.17 -2.51
N GLU A 98 -37.30 42.25 -1.86
CA GLU A 98 -38.08 43.51 -1.77
C GLU A 98 -38.01 44.35 -3.05
N ASP A 99 -36.87 44.34 -3.74
CA ASP A 99 -36.63 45.08 -5.00
C ASP A 99 -36.31 44.17 -6.21
N ASN A 100 -36.41 42.84 -6.03
CA ASN A 100 -36.12 41.82 -7.04
C ASN A 100 -34.72 41.97 -7.70
N THR A 101 -33.71 42.31 -6.89
CA THR A 101 -32.31 42.44 -7.35
C THR A 101 -31.43 41.25 -6.95
N ILE A 102 -30.38 41.01 -7.73
CA ILE A 102 -29.34 40.01 -7.49
C ILE A 102 -27.95 40.65 -7.61
N GLY A 103 -26.99 40.19 -6.82
CA GLY A 103 -25.61 40.66 -6.85
C GLY A 103 -24.65 39.78 -6.06
N PHE A 104 -23.36 40.09 -6.13
CA PHE A 104 -22.34 39.47 -5.28
C PHE A 104 -22.32 40.13 -3.89
N HIS A 105 -22.09 39.36 -2.82
CA HIS A 105 -21.94 39.93 -1.47
C HIS A 105 -20.89 41.04 -1.45
N SER A 106 -21.16 42.16 -0.77
CA SER A 106 -20.33 43.38 -0.84
C SER A 106 -18.86 43.16 -0.47
N GLN A 107 -18.59 42.32 0.52
CA GLN A 107 -17.24 41.88 0.88
C GLN A 107 -16.53 41.22 -0.31
N LEU A 108 -17.19 40.29 -0.98
CA LEU A 108 -16.65 39.58 -2.14
C LEU A 108 -16.49 40.49 -3.36
N ARG A 109 -17.46 41.37 -3.62
CA ARG A 109 -17.39 42.39 -4.69
C ARG A 109 -16.16 43.29 -4.51
N SER A 110 -15.87 43.72 -3.28
CA SER A 110 -14.68 44.52 -2.96
C SER A 110 -13.35 43.78 -3.10
N GLN A 111 -13.35 42.47 -2.86
CA GLN A 111 -12.16 41.61 -3.02
C GLN A 111 -11.87 41.26 -4.49
N LEU A 112 -12.91 41.03 -5.30
CA LEU A 112 -12.75 40.68 -6.71
C LEU A 112 -12.35 41.89 -7.56
N GLY A 113 -13.05 43.01 -7.43
CA GLY A 113 -12.95 44.12 -8.40
C GLY A 113 -13.21 43.66 -9.84
N GLU A 114 -12.84 44.46 -10.84
CA GLU A 114 -13.02 44.05 -12.25
C GLU A 114 -12.04 42.95 -12.70
N GLU A 115 -10.83 42.90 -12.16
CA GLU A 115 -9.84 41.85 -12.48
C GLU A 115 -10.34 40.47 -12.02
N GLY A 116 -10.89 40.38 -10.79
CA GLY A 116 -11.44 39.14 -10.26
C GLY A 116 -12.72 38.69 -10.96
N LEU A 117 -13.55 39.61 -11.47
CA LEU A 117 -14.71 39.25 -12.30
C LEU A 117 -14.29 38.66 -13.64
N LEU A 118 -13.26 39.23 -14.29
CA LEU A 118 -12.70 38.67 -15.52
C LEU A 118 -12.13 37.26 -15.30
N GLN A 119 -11.51 37.01 -14.15
CA GLN A 119 -11.02 35.68 -13.79
C GLN A 119 -12.17 34.69 -13.49
N LEU A 120 -13.21 35.13 -12.76
CA LEU A 120 -14.38 34.31 -12.46
C LEU A 120 -15.18 33.96 -13.73
N GLU A 121 -15.33 34.92 -14.63
CA GLU A 121 -15.91 34.73 -15.97
C GLU A 121 -15.07 33.75 -16.80
N SER A 122 -13.74 33.92 -16.85
CA SER A 122 -12.87 32.98 -17.56
C SER A 122 -12.92 31.57 -16.98
N LEU A 123 -12.99 31.44 -15.64
CA LEU A 123 -13.19 30.15 -14.98
C LEU A 123 -14.53 29.53 -15.37
N ALA A 124 -15.61 30.30 -15.32
CA ALA A 124 -16.94 29.84 -15.70
C ALA A 124 -17.01 29.40 -17.18
N TYR A 125 -16.38 30.13 -18.10
CA TYR A 125 -16.30 29.72 -19.51
C TYR A 125 -15.46 28.45 -19.72
N ASN A 126 -14.33 28.30 -19.02
CA ASN A 126 -13.46 27.12 -19.15
C ASN A 126 -14.17 25.84 -18.65
N GLU A 127 -14.77 25.91 -17.46
CA GLU A 127 -15.53 24.80 -16.87
C GLU A 127 -16.76 24.45 -17.72
N LEU A 128 -17.48 25.46 -18.21
CA LEU A 128 -18.66 25.28 -19.08
C LEU A 128 -18.29 24.69 -20.45
N GLY A 129 -17.14 25.09 -21.02
CA GLY A 129 -16.59 24.49 -22.23
C GLY A 129 -16.20 23.03 -22.03
N SER A 130 -15.59 22.70 -20.88
CA SER A 130 -15.26 21.32 -20.52
C SER A 130 -16.53 20.45 -20.38
N TYR A 131 -17.53 20.97 -19.66
CA TYR A 131 -18.83 20.29 -19.44
C TYR A 131 -19.59 20.06 -20.76
N ASN A 132 -19.77 21.10 -21.59
CA ASN A 132 -20.44 20.97 -22.87
C ASN A 132 -19.66 20.08 -23.87
N GLY A 133 -18.32 20.11 -23.81
CA GLY A 133 -17.46 19.24 -24.63
C GLY A 133 -17.63 17.74 -24.31
N ALA A 134 -17.76 17.40 -23.02
CA ALA A 134 -18.05 16.03 -22.58
C ALA A 134 -19.44 15.57 -23.05
N LEU A 135 -20.46 16.42 -22.92
CA LEU A 135 -21.82 16.14 -23.41
C LEU A 135 -21.87 15.84 -24.91
N GLN A 136 -21.02 16.45 -25.73
CA GLN A 136 -21.02 16.22 -27.18
C GLN A 136 -20.44 14.86 -27.62
N HIS A 137 -19.66 14.17 -26.77
CA HIS A 137 -18.98 12.92 -27.15
C HIS A 137 -19.49 11.69 -26.38
N PHE A 138 -20.05 11.88 -25.17
CA PHE A 138 -20.51 10.77 -24.34
C PHE A 138 -21.97 10.37 -24.62
N SER A 139 -22.21 9.06 -24.81
CA SER A 139 -23.55 8.47 -24.75
C SER A 139 -23.50 7.10 -24.09
N LEU A 140 -23.99 7.04 -22.86
CA LEU A 140 -24.10 5.81 -22.08
C LEU A 140 -25.13 4.86 -22.71
N GLN A 141 -26.25 5.38 -23.20
CA GLN A 141 -27.27 4.62 -23.94
C GLN A 141 -26.63 3.93 -25.16
N GLY A 142 -25.92 4.70 -26.00
CA GLY A 142 -25.25 4.16 -27.18
C GLY A 142 -24.22 3.07 -26.86
N TYR A 143 -23.47 3.21 -25.76
CA TYR A 143 -22.54 2.16 -25.32
C TYR A 143 -23.25 0.90 -24.80
N LEU A 144 -24.29 1.05 -23.96
CA LEU A 144 -25.05 -0.08 -23.41
C LEU A 144 -25.77 -0.86 -24.52
N GLU A 145 -26.43 -0.18 -25.46
CA GLU A 145 -27.08 -0.81 -26.61
C GLU A 145 -26.07 -1.51 -27.53
N LYS A 146 -24.92 -0.87 -27.81
CA LYS A 146 -23.85 -1.48 -28.61
C LYS A 146 -23.33 -2.77 -27.99
N ILE A 147 -23.06 -2.77 -26.68
CA ILE A 147 -22.61 -3.97 -25.97
C ILE A 147 -23.66 -5.08 -26.09
N MET A 148 -24.92 -4.78 -25.78
CA MET A 148 -25.99 -5.76 -25.86
C MET A 148 -26.21 -6.27 -27.30
N ALA A 149 -25.91 -5.46 -28.32
CA ALA A 149 -25.98 -5.86 -29.71
C ALA A 149 -24.83 -6.77 -30.17
N GLU A 150 -23.59 -6.46 -29.78
CA GLU A 150 -22.38 -7.06 -30.35
C GLU A 150 -21.80 -8.21 -29.51
N TYR A 151 -21.99 -8.22 -28.18
CA TYR A 151 -21.24 -9.11 -27.28
C TYR A 151 -21.47 -10.61 -27.54
N THR A 152 -22.70 -11.03 -27.85
CA THR A 152 -23.03 -12.44 -28.14
C THR A 152 -22.36 -12.97 -29.42
N SER A 153 -22.02 -12.08 -30.35
CA SER A 153 -21.18 -12.40 -31.52
C SER A 153 -19.71 -12.44 -31.12
N ALA A 154 -19.24 -11.41 -30.41
CA ALA A 154 -17.85 -11.28 -29.97
C ALA A 154 -17.37 -12.45 -29.08
N LYS A 155 -18.25 -13.05 -28.27
CA LYS A 155 -17.95 -14.30 -27.50
C LYS A 155 -17.43 -15.45 -28.36
N LYS A 156 -17.68 -15.43 -29.69
CA LYS A 156 -17.23 -16.44 -30.67
C LYS A 156 -15.94 -16.03 -31.39
N GLU A 157 -15.48 -14.80 -31.17
CA GLU A 157 -14.27 -14.23 -31.77
C GLU A 157 -13.08 -14.31 -30.80
N THR A 158 -11.88 -14.09 -31.34
CA THR A 158 -10.64 -14.09 -30.55
C THR A 158 -10.68 -13.01 -29.47
N PHE A 159 -10.52 -13.42 -28.21
CA PHE A 159 -10.57 -12.54 -27.04
C PHE A 159 -9.44 -11.48 -27.00
N ALA A 160 -8.25 -11.82 -27.49
CA ALA A 160 -7.08 -10.96 -27.44
C ALA A 160 -7.26 -9.71 -28.33
N SER A 161 -7.03 -8.53 -27.74
CA SER A 161 -7.12 -7.22 -28.42
C SER A 161 -8.47 -6.90 -29.09
N HIS A 162 -9.55 -7.57 -28.71
CA HIS A 162 -10.88 -7.34 -29.26
C HIS A 162 -11.44 -5.95 -28.88
N ALA A 163 -12.08 -5.26 -29.81
CA ALA A 163 -12.56 -3.87 -29.64
C ALA A 163 -13.50 -3.69 -28.43
N LEU A 164 -14.49 -4.58 -28.24
CA LEU A 164 -15.34 -4.59 -27.03
C LEU A 164 -14.54 -4.81 -25.73
N GLY A 165 -13.42 -5.54 -25.79
CA GLY A 165 -12.53 -5.72 -24.65
C GLY A 165 -11.79 -4.44 -24.26
N THR A 166 -11.47 -3.58 -25.24
CA THR A 166 -10.94 -2.23 -25.02
C THR A 166 -12.02 -1.29 -24.51
N LEU A 167 -13.24 -1.36 -25.08
CA LEU A 167 -14.40 -0.57 -24.66
C LEU A 167 -14.68 -0.74 -23.16
N PHE A 168 -14.75 -1.97 -22.66
CA PHE A 168 -14.98 -2.25 -21.23
C PHE A 168 -13.80 -1.87 -20.34
N ARG A 169 -12.55 -2.13 -20.76
CA ARG A 169 -11.38 -1.98 -19.86
C ARG A 169 -10.79 -0.58 -19.83
N GLN A 170 -11.06 0.25 -20.83
CA GLN A 170 -10.42 1.56 -20.99
C GLN A 170 -11.43 2.66 -21.27
N THR A 171 -12.19 2.56 -22.37
CA THR A 171 -13.08 3.64 -22.82
C THR A 171 -14.19 3.92 -21.80
N LEU A 172 -15.03 2.94 -21.47
CA LEU A 172 -16.15 3.14 -20.54
C LEU A 172 -15.71 3.60 -19.14
N PRO A 173 -14.66 3.02 -18.52
CA PRO A 173 -14.13 3.55 -17.26
C PRO A 173 -13.65 4.99 -17.34
N SER A 174 -12.99 5.39 -18.45
CA SER A 174 -12.53 6.76 -18.65
C SER A 174 -13.68 7.74 -18.84
N GLU A 175 -14.67 7.36 -19.64
CA GLU A 175 -15.86 8.18 -19.94
C GLU A 175 -16.76 8.35 -18.70
N LEU A 176 -17.02 7.28 -17.95
CA LEU A 176 -17.76 7.38 -16.68
C LEU A 176 -17.01 8.22 -15.64
N LYS A 177 -15.67 8.15 -15.59
CA LYS A 177 -14.88 8.97 -14.65
C LYS A 177 -14.93 10.47 -14.98
N ALA A 178 -15.34 10.85 -16.19
CA ALA A 178 -15.56 12.25 -16.54
C ALA A 178 -16.88 12.82 -15.99
N LEU A 179 -17.75 12.02 -15.35
CA LEU A 179 -19.10 12.43 -14.99
C LEU A 179 -19.23 13.27 -13.70
N PRO A 180 -20.26 14.15 -13.62
CA PRO A 180 -21.21 14.06 -12.50
C PRO A 180 -20.65 14.22 -11.08
N PHE A 181 -20.49 13.05 -10.48
CA PHE A 181 -20.42 12.75 -9.06
C PHE A 181 -19.33 11.68 -8.79
N LEU A 182 -18.51 11.37 -9.81
CA LEU A 182 -17.48 10.34 -9.81
C LEU A 182 -16.09 10.98 -9.80
N ASP A 183 -15.61 11.34 -8.62
CA ASP A 183 -14.26 11.88 -8.40
C ASP A 183 -13.21 10.76 -8.17
N ASP A 184 -11.98 11.15 -7.84
CA ASP A 184 -10.84 10.26 -7.63
C ASP A 184 -10.99 9.27 -6.44
N GLN A 185 -12.00 9.41 -5.58
CA GLN A 185 -12.29 8.41 -4.53
C GLN A 185 -12.87 7.12 -5.12
N TYR A 186 -13.43 7.18 -6.34
CA TYR A 186 -14.00 6.01 -7.00
C TYR A 186 -13.02 5.34 -7.96
N LYS A 187 -13.01 4.00 -7.96
CA LYS A 187 -12.28 3.15 -8.90
C LYS A 187 -13.29 2.50 -9.84
N ILE A 188 -13.24 2.86 -11.11
CA ILE A 188 -14.12 2.31 -12.15
C ILE A 188 -13.37 1.23 -12.93
N GLN A 189 -13.96 0.05 -13.06
CA GLN A 189 -13.33 -1.11 -13.70
C GLN A 189 -14.35 -1.94 -14.48
N GLY A 190 -14.08 -2.18 -15.77
CA GLY A 190 -14.86 -3.11 -16.58
C GLY A 190 -14.13 -4.43 -16.85
N SER A 191 -14.89 -5.52 -16.94
CA SER A 191 -14.39 -6.85 -17.24
C SER A 191 -15.29 -7.57 -18.24
N VAL A 192 -14.67 -8.13 -19.27
CA VAL A 192 -15.27 -9.11 -20.19
C VAL A 192 -14.66 -10.50 -19.99
N GLY A 193 -14.07 -10.74 -18.81
CA GLY A 193 -13.28 -11.93 -18.49
C GLY A 193 -11.76 -11.71 -18.57
N GLN A 194 -11.01 -12.75 -18.22
CA GLN A 194 -9.54 -12.82 -18.24
C GLN A 194 -9.11 -14.06 -19.05
N GLY A 195 -8.42 -13.87 -20.16
CA GLY A 195 -8.02 -14.93 -21.10
C GLY A 195 -9.17 -15.49 -21.96
N ASN A 196 -10.37 -15.64 -21.40
CA ASN A 196 -11.59 -16.08 -22.07
C ASN A 196 -12.72 -15.08 -21.83
N TRP A 197 -13.72 -15.07 -22.73
CA TRP A 197 -14.92 -14.25 -22.60
C TRP A 197 -15.77 -14.68 -21.40
N ALA A 198 -16.17 -13.71 -20.57
CA ALA A 198 -17.07 -13.95 -19.44
C ALA A 198 -18.49 -14.28 -19.92
N THR A 199 -19.19 -15.10 -19.13
CA THR A 199 -20.62 -15.36 -19.30
C THR A 199 -21.43 -14.08 -19.11
N VAL A 200 -21.19 -13.41 -17.97
CA VAL A 200 -21.73 -12.10 -17.56
C VAL A 200 -20.57 -11.11 -17.55
N PRO A 201 -20.42 -10.22 -18.56
CA PRO A 201 -19.52 -9.08 -18.45
C PRO A 201 -20.09 -8.05 -17.49
N TRP A 202 -19.22 -7.19 -16.95
CA TRP A 202 -19.61 -6.22 -15.93
C TRP A 202 -18.76 -4.94 -15.96
N LEU A 203 -19.30 -3.86 -15.40
CA LEU A 203 -18.64 -2.56 -15.23
C LEU A 203 -18.96 -2.01 -13.84
N ALA A 204 -17.98 -2.05 -12.94
CA ALA A 204 -18.12 -1.73 -11.53
C ALA A 204 -17.54 -0.35 -11.17
N ILE A 205 -18.13 0.28 -10.16
CA ILE A 205 -17.74 1.55 -9.55
C ILE A 205 -17.58 1.26 -8.04
N LEU A 206 -16.33 1.32 -7.58
CA LEU A 206 -15.90 0.92 -6.24
C LEU A 206 -15.52 2.17 -5.45
N ASP A 207 -15.97 2.32 -4.20
CA ASP A 207 -15.55 3.43 -3.33
C ASP A 207 -14.36 2.93 -2.50
N LYS A 208 -13.20 3.53 -2.72
CA LYS A 208 -11.92 3.07 -2.13
C LYS A 208 -11.93 3.08 -0.59
N ARG A 209 -12.89 3.78 0.04
CA ARG A 209 -13.07 3.81 1.50
C ARG A 209 -13.59 2.48 2.06
N ILE A 210 -14.24 1.64 1.25
CA ILE A 210 -14.75 0.32 1.68
C ILE A 210 -14.31 -0.85 0.80
N THR A 211 -14.03 -0.64 -0.50
CA THR A 211 -13.51 -1.72 -1.35
C THR A 211 -12.77 -1.22 -2.60
N GLU A 212 -11.80 -2.03 -3.04
CA GLU A 212 -11.08 -1.86 -4.30
C GLU A 212 -11.25 -3.06 -5.26
N THR A 213 -12.12 -4.01 -4.93
CA THR A 213 -12.30 -5.26 -5.69
C THR A 213 -13.76 -5.69 -5.70
N THR A 214 -14.22 -6.34 -6.78
CA THR A 214 -15.57 -6.93 -6.87
C THR A 214 -15.70 -8.27 -6.10
N GLN A 215 -14.68 -8.67 -5.35
CA GLN A 215 -14.66 -9.92 -4.58
C GLN A 215 -15.14 -9.79 -3.13
N ARG A 216 -15.08 -8.57 -2.56
CA ARG A 216 -15.49 -8.25 -1.17
C ARG A 216 -16.03 -6.81 -1.06
N GLY A 217 -16.80 -6.54 -0.02
CA GLY A 217 -17.45 -5.24 0.22
C GLY A 217 -18.60 -4.96 -0.75
N GLU A 218 -19.29 -3.84 -0.53
CA GLU A 218 -20.44 -3.39 -1.30
C GLU A 218 -20.01 -2.41 -2.40
N TYR A 219 -20.62 -2.47 -3.58
CA TYR A 219 -20.27 -1.62 -4.72
C TYR A 219 -21.38 -1.52 -5.76
N VAL A 220 -21.32 -0.48 -6.59
CA VAL A 220 -22.25 -0.27 -7.71
C VAL A 220 -21.70 -0.97 -8.96
N VAL A 221 -22.52 -1.72 -9.69
CA VAL A 221 -22.07 -2.43 -10.89
C VAL A 221 -23.18 -2.61 -11.93
N TYR A 222 -22.84 -2.34 -13.20
CA TYR A 222 -23.62 -2.77 -14.35
C TYR A 222 -23.32 -4.24 -14.65
N LEU A 223 -24.35 -5.10 -14.62
CA LEU A 223 -24.28 -6.52 -14.96
C LEU A 223 -25.12 -6.81 -16.20
N PHE A 224 -24.54 -7.49 -17.20
CA PHE A 224 -25.26 -7.84 -18.43
C PHE A 224 -25.73 -9.30 -18.38
N ALA A 225 -26.99 -9.56 -18.74
CA ALA A 225 -27.51 -10.93 -18.84
C ALA A 225 -26.72 -11.74 -19.90
N GLU A 226 -26.57 -13.05 -19.70
CA GLU A 226 -25.77 -13.93 -20.56
C GLU A 226 -26.16 -13.88 -22.05
N ASP A 227 -27.46 -13.73 -22.32
CA ASP A 227 -28.06 -13.64 -23.65
C ASP A 227 -28.06 -12.22 -24.22
N MET A 228 -27.64 -11.23 -23.43
CA MET A 228 -27.69 -9.79 -23.71
C MET A 228 -29.11 -9.25 -23.93
N SER A 229 -30.13 -9.85 -23.30
CA SER A 229 -31.51 -9.34 -23.30
C SER A 229 -31.69 -8.09 -22.43
N ALA A 230 -30.87 -7.93 -21.38
CA ALA A 230 -30.92 -6.79 -20.47
C ALA A 230 -29.54 -6.49 -19.85
N VAL A 231 -29.40 -5.26 -19.36
CA VAL A 231 -28.34 -4.83 -18.47
C VAL A 231 -28.95 -4.24 -17.20
N TYR A 232 -28.36 -4.55 -16.05
CA TYR A 232 -28.86 -4.18 -14.74
C TYR A 232 -27.85 -3.25 -14.06
N LEU A 233 -28.27 -2.03 -13.69
CA LEU A 233 -27.53 -1.21 -12.74
C LEU A 233 -27.86 -1.71 -11.34
N THR A 234 -26.88 -2.30 -10.65
CA THR A 234 -27.09 -2.95 -9.35
C THR A 234 -26.26 -2.28 -8.26
N PHE A 235 -26.80 -2.24 -7.04
CA PHE A 235 -26.00 -2.15 -5.83
C PHE A 235 -25.81 -3.57 -5.31
N ASN A 236 -24.56 -3.99 -5.12
CA ASN A 236 -24.19 -5.40 -5.06
C ASN A 236 -23.10 -5.66 -4.00
N GLN A 237 -23.03 -6.90 -3.51
CA GLN A 237 -22.06 -7.35 -2.52
C GLN A 237 -21.01 -8.28 -3.16
N GLY A 238 -19.77 -8.19 -2.69
CA GLY A 238 -18.70 -9.10 -3.10
C GLY A 238 -18.93 -10.52 -2.60
N VAL A 239 -19.17 -11.45 -3.53
CA VAL A 239 -19.59 -12.83 -3.23
C VAL A 239 -18.45 -13.78 -2.92
N THR A 240 -17.26 -13.47 -3.41
CA THR A 240 -16.14 -14.42 -3.44
C THR A 240 -15.64 -14.73 -2.04
N ALA A 241 -15.44 -13.71 -1.20
CA ALA A 241 -15.02 -13.91 0.19
C ALA A 241 -16.08 -14.67 1.03
N PRO A 242 -17.38 -14.27 1.08
CA PRO A 242 -18.40 -15.03 1.81
C PRO A 242 -18.54 -16.51 1.40
N ILE A 243 -18.41 -16.83 0.11
CA ILE A 243 -18.46 -18.24 -0.36
C ILE A 243 -17.19 -19.00 0.04
N GLN A 244 -16.00 -18.38 -0.05
CA GLN A 244 -14.74 -19.04 0.30
C GLN A 244 -14.61 -19.28 1.81
N GLU A 245 -15.05 -18.33 2.63
CA GLU A 245 -14.99 -18.41 4.09
C GLU A 245 -16.03 -19.35 4.69
N LYS A 246 -17.28 -19.27 4.22
CA LYS A 246 -18.44 -19.93 4.87
C LYS A 246 -18.99 -21.11 4.06
N GLY A 247 -18.48 -21.34 2.85
CA GLY A 247 -19.06 -22.28 1.90
C GLY A 247 -20.32 -21.72 1.23
N ARG A 248 -20.65 -22.23 0.03
CA ARG A 248 -21.69 -21.63 -0.83
C ARG A 248 -23.08 -21.48 -0.19
N ARG A 249 -23.51 -22.44 0.64
CA ARG A 249 -24.83 -22.42 1.28
C ARG A 249 -24.93 -21.31 2.32
N ASP A 250 -23.95 -21.20 3.20
CA ASP A 250 -24.03 -20.30 4.35
C ASP A 250 -23.51 -18.90 3.98
N GLY A 251 -22.62 -18.80 2.97
CA GLY A 251 -22.30 -17.54 2.29
C GLY A 251 -23.52 -16.91 1.59
N TYR A 252 -24.36 -17.71 0.92
CA TYR A 252 -25.64 -17.22 0.36
C TYR A 252 -26.63 -16.80 1.45
N ALA A 253 -26.68 -17.49 2.59
CA ALA A 253 -27.53 -17.08 3.72
C ALA A 253 -27.07 -15.73 4.28
N TYR A 254 -25.76 -15.57 4.52
CA TYR A 254 -25.14 -14.32 4.95
C TYR A 254 -25.44 -13.14 4.01
N LEU A 255 -25.25 -13.32 2.69
CA LEU A 255 -25.52 -12.28 1.69
C LEU A 255 -26.99 -11.82 1.68
N ARG A 256 -27.93 -12.75 1.90
CA ARG A 256 -29.37 -12.41 2.00
C ARG A 256 -29.70 -11.65 3.27
N THR A 257 -29.11 -12.02 4.41
CA THR A 257 -29.25 -11.26 5.67
C THR A 257 -28.69 -9.85 5.50
N ARG A 258 -27.50 -9.70 4.92
CA ARG A 258 -26.90 -8.38 4.64
C ARG A 258 -27.70 -7.56 3.64
N THR A 259 -28.28 -8.16 2.59
CA THR A 259 -29.24 -7.46 1.71
C THR A 259 -30.39 -6.85 2.51
N GLN A 260 -30.98 -7.58 3.46
CA GLN A 260 -32.07 -7.07 4.29
C GLN A 260 -31.63 -5.92 5.22
N GLU A 261 -30.42 -6.00 5.81
CA GLU A 261 -29.83 -4.90 6.59
C GLU A 261 -29.65 -3.64 5.74
N ILE A 262 -29.00 -3.76 4.57
CA ILE A 262 -28.70 -2.62 3.69
C ILE A 262 -29.99 -2.01 3.13
N GLN A 263 -30.98 -2.83 2.74
CA GLN A 263 -32.30 -2.37 2.30
C GLN A 263 -33.10 -1.66 3.42
N GLY A 264 -32.77 -1.90 4.69
CA GLY A 264 -33.36 -1.23 5.86
C GLY A 264 -32.64 0.07 6.26
N LEU A 265 -31.33 0.19 5.97
CA LEU A 265 -30.54 1.40 6.20
C LEU A 265 -30.76 2.46 5.12
N LEU A 266 -31.00 2.03 3.88
CA LEU A 266 -31.04 2.91 2.71
C LEU A 266 -32.43 2.98 2.08
N SER A 267 -32.74 4.14 1.49
CA SER A 267 -33.99 4.29 0.75
C SER A 267 -33.97 3.44 -0.51
N LEU A 268 -32.87 3.50 -1.30
CA LEU A 268 -32.74 2.81 -2.61
C LEU A 268 -33.96 3.11 -3.49
N ASN A 269 -34.32 4.40 -3.53
CA ASN A 269 -35.49 4.86 -4.26
C ASN A 269 -35.28 4.60 -5.76
N HIS A 270 -36.36 4.22 -6.46
CA HIS A 270 -36.34 3.87 -7.88
C HIS A 270 -35.59 2.57 -8.24
N MET A 271 -35.04 1.83 -7.27
CA MET A 271 -34.51 0.48 -7.49
C MET A 271 -35.53 -0.61 -7.11
N ASN A 272 -35.49 -1.75 -7.81
CA ASN A 272 -36.19 -2.96 -7.42
C ASN A 272 -35.42 -3.66 -6.28
N LYS A 273 -36.15 -4.14 -5.27
CA LYS A 273 -35.63 -4.79 -4.06
C LYS A 273 -35.97 -6.30 -3.97
N ASP A 274 -36.54 -6.86 -5.04
CA ASP A 274 -36.96 -8.25 -5.10
C ASP A 274 -35.87 -9.17 -5.70
N ASP A 275 -36.11 -10.48 -5.64
CA ASP A 275 -35.20 -11.51 -6.17
C ASP A 275 -35.38 -11.78 -7.69
N ASN A 276 -36.07 -10.92 -8.44
CA ASN A 276 -36.40 -11.18 -9.86
C ASN A 276 -35.26 -10.86 -10.85
N ILE A 277 -34.06 -10.50 -10.36
CA ILE A 277 -32.88 -10.32 -11.22
C ILE A 277 -32.47 -11.65 -11.86
N HIS A 278 -32.40 -11.69 -13.19
CA HIS A 278 -32.00 -12.85 -13.97
C HIS A 278 -30.81 -12.49 -14.87
N LEU A 279 -29.68 -13.18 -14.66
CA LEU A 279 -28.43 -13.01 -15.40
C LEU A 279 -28.02 -14.29 -16.12
N VAL A 280 -28.24 -15.45 -15.50
CA VAL A 280 -27.96 -16.79 -16.04
C VAL A 280 -28.99 -17.81 -15.54
N ASP A 281 -29.18 -18.91 -16.28
CA ASP A 281 -29.94 -20.06 -15.78
C ASP A 281 -29.10 -20.95 -14.85
N SER A 282 -27.78 -21.01 -15.03
CA SER A 282 -26.89 -21.83 -14.19
C SER A 282 -25.43 -21.35 -14.20
N GLY A 283 -24.64 -21.78 -13.21
CA GLY A 283 -23.20 -21.50 -13.11
C GLY A 283 -22.85 -20.29 -12.24
N LEU A 284 -21.65 -19.74 -12.43
CA LEU A 284 -21.08 -18.67 -11.59
C LEU A 284 -21.88 -17.35 -11.65
N GLY A 285 -22.67 -17.11 -12.70
CA GLY A 285 -23.53 -15.91 -12.78
C GLY A 285 -24.62 -15.86 -11.71
N GLN A 286 -25.01 -17.01 -11.14
CA GLN A 286 -25.98 -17.07 -10.04
C GLN A 286 -25.44 -16.40 -8.76
N ASP A 287 -24.13 -16.38 -8.59
CA ASP A 287 -23.50 -15.76 -7.41
C ASP A 287 -23.81 -14.27 -7.36
N TYR A 288 -23.68 -13.56 -8.50
CA TYR A 288 -24.04 -12.13 -8.62
C TYR A 288 -25.53 -11.83 -8.44
N GLN A 289 -26.42 -12.78 -8.77
CA GLN A 289 -27.85 -12.63 -8.52
C GLN A 289 -28.15 -12.67 -7.00
N VAL A 290 -27.55 -13.62 -6.27
CA VAL A 290 -27.80 -13.80 -4.83
C VAL A 290 -27.24 -12.67 -3.97
N SER A 291 -26.23 -11.95 -4.44
CA SER A 291 -25.60 -10.83 -3.74
C SER A 291 -26.18 -9.46 -4.06
N THR A 292 -27.07 -9.37 -5.04
CA THR A 292 -27.70 -8.11 -5.44
C THR A 292 -28.55 -7.58 -4.29
N VAL A 293 -28.28 -6.35 -3.86
CA VAL A 293 -29.04 -5.66 -2.81
C VAL A 293 -30.27 -4.99 -3.41
N ALA A 294 -30.09 -4.30 -4.55
CA ALA A 294 -31.16 -3.70 -5.33
C ALA A 294 -30.70 -3.44 -6.77
N TYR A 295 -31.64 -3.33 -7.72
CA TYR A 295 -31.31 -3.15 -9.14
C TYR A 295 -32.31 -2.31 -9.94
N ILE A 296 -31.82 -1.66 -11.00
CA ILE A 296 -32.62 -1.10 -12.10
C ILE A 296 -32.35 -1.94 -13.35
N LYS A 297 -33.39 -2.41 -14.04
CA LYS A 297 -33.29 -3.24 -15.26
C LYS A 297 -33.50 -2.37 -16.49
N TYR A 298 -32.58 -2.45 -17.45
CA TYR A 298 -32.72 -1.86 -18.78
C TYR A 298 -32.80 -2.98 -19.82
N GLU A 299 -33.93 -3.08 -20.51
CA GLU A 299 -34.14 -4.10 -21.53
C GLU A 299 -33.58 -3.65 -22.88
N ARG A 300 -33.00 -4.59 -23.64
CA ARG A 300 -32.41 -4.31 -24.95
C ARG A 300 -33.48 -3.78 -25.93
N GLY A 301 -33.23 -2.60 -26.49
CA GLY A 301 -34.19 -1.88 -27.36
C GLY A 301 -35.23 -1.05 -26.60
N ALA A 302 -35.16 -1.02 -25.27
CA ALA A 302 -35.91 -0.12 -24.39
C ALA A 302 -34.97 0.55 -23.35
N VAL A 303 -33.69 0.73 -23.70
CA VAL A 303 -32.73 1.43 -22.85
C VAL A 303 -33.11 2.91 -22.79
N PRO A 304 -33.25 3.52 -21.61
CA PRO A 304 -33.54 4.95 -21.47
C PRO A 304 -32.48 5.84 -22.13
N ASN A 305 -32.83 7.11 -22.35
CA ASN A 305 -31.89 8.10 -22.85
C ASN A 305 -30.76 8.40 -21.84
N ASP A 306 -29.69 9.06 -22.32
CA ASP A 306 -28.53 9.38 -21.48
C ASP A 306 -28.90 10.19 -20.22
N GLU A 307 -29.89 11.09 -20.28
CA GLU A 307 -30.31 11.88 -19.11
C GLU A 307 -30.88 10.98 -18.01
N GLN A 308 -31.78 10.07 -18.35
CA GLN A 308 -32.34 9.13 -17.38
C GLN A 308 -31.28 8.15 -16.85
N LEU A 309 -30.40 7.64 -17.72
CA LEU A 309 -29.33 6.72 -17.30
C LEU A 309 -28.31 7.38 -16.35
N ILE A 310 -27.96 8.65 -16.60
CA ILE A 310 -27.06 9.41 -15.74
C ILE A 310 -27.77 9.78 -14.43
N GLN A 311 -29.07 10.11 -14.46
CA GLN A 311 -29.83 10.40 -13.24
C GLN A 311 -30.02 9.13 -12.37
N ASP A 312 -30.32 7.99 -12.98
CA ASP A 312 -30.38 6.70 -12.29
C ASP A 312 -29.03 6.38 -11.61
N LEU A 313 -27.91 6.57 -12.33
CA LEU A 313 -26.58 6.37 -11.78
C LEU A 313 -26.26 7.36 -10.65
N GLU A 314 -26.61 8.64 -10.79
CA GLU A 314 -26.43 9.65 -9.73
C GLU A 314 -27.18 9.24 -8.46
N ASN A 315 -28.45 8.84 -8.58
CA ASN A 315 -29.29 8.42 -7.45
C ASN A 315 -28.67 7.21 -6.72
N VAL A 316 -28.25 6.19 -7.46
CA VAL A 316 -27.61 4.99 -6.89
C VAL A 316 -26.27 5.34 -6.23
N MET A 317 -25.51 6.28 -6.79
CA MET A 317 -24.27 6.77 -6.18
C MET A 317 -24.51 7.66 -4.95
N GLU A 318 -25.64 8.36 -4.83
CA GLU A 318 -26.03 9.06 -3.60
C GLU A 318 -26.39 8.07 -2.47
N ASP A 319 -27.24 7.06 -2.73
CA ASP A 319 -27.53 5.98 -1.76
C ASP A 319 -26.24 5.21 -1.37
N TYR A 320 -25.36 4.93 -2.34
CA TYR A 320 -24.08 4.25 -2.07
C TYR A 320 -23.12 5.12 -1.25
N ARG A 321 -23.03 6.43 -1.51
CA ARG A 321 -22.24 7.34 -0.68
C ARG A 321 -22.79 7.41 0.74
N LEU A 322 -24.11 7.49 0.90
CA LEU A 322 -24.77 7.47 2.21
C LEU A 322 -24.48 6.17 2.97
N TYR A 323 -24.45 5.02 2.28
CA TYR A 323 -24.05 3.74 2.86
C TYR A 323 -22.61 3.78 3.39
N VAL A 324 -21.67 4.19 2.54
CA VAL A 324 -20.25 4.30 2.91
C VAL A 324 -20.07 5.25 4.09
N ASP A 325 -20.69 6.43 4.04
CA ASP A 325 -20.63 7.44 5.11
C ASP A 325 -21.26 6.90 6.41
N THR A 326 -22.33 6.11 6.33
CA THR A 326 -22.97 5.48 7.49
C THR A 326 -22.07 4.41 8.11
N VAL A 327 -21.53 3.48 7.32
CA VAL A 327 -20.67 2.39 7.81
C VAL A 327 -19.37 2.95 8.39
N THR A 328 -18.74 3.92 7.72
CA THR A 328 -17.52 4.59 8.21
C THR A 328 -17.77 5.47 9.44
N SER A 329 -18.99 6.01 9.63
CA SER A 329 -19.34 6.80 10.82
C SER A 329 -19.79 5.94 12.02
N THR A 330 -20.46 4.80 11.77
CA THR A 330 -20.92 3.89 12.83
C THR A 330 -19.78 3.05 13.42
N GLY A 331 -18.70 2.84 12.67
CA GLY A 331 -17.45 2.26 13.18
C GLY A 331 -16.73 3.08 14.28
N ASN A 332 -17.27 4.22 14.71
CA ASN A 332 -16.70 5.06 15.78
C ASN A 332 -17.49 5.04 17.11
N VAL A 333 -18.63 4.33 17.24
CA VAL A 333 -19.49 4.43 18.43
C VAL A 333 -20.09 3.10 18.94
N ALA A 334 -19.93 1.97 18.24
CA ALA A 334 -20.71 0.76 18.51
C ALA A 334 -19.89 -0.55 18.58
N ASP A 335 -18.91 -0.62 19.48
CA ASP A 335 -18.34 -1.89 19.95
C ASP A 335 -18.18 -1.88 21.49
N ASN A 336 -19.17 -2.46 22.17
CA ASN A 336 -19.15 -2.83 23.59
C ASN A 336 -20.36 -3.74 23.91
N GLU A 337 -20.22 -5.05 23.67
CA GLU A 337 -20.74 -6.18 24.50
C GLU A 337 -20.59 -7.53 23.75
N GLU A 338 -19.39 -8.11 23.89
CA GLU A 338 -19.00 -9.54 23.82
C GLU A 338 -19.78 -10.57 22.95
N VAL A 339 -19.14 -11.03 21.86
CA VAL A 339 -18.59 -12.41 21.80
C VAL A 339 -17.20 -12.34 21.14
N GLU A 340 -16.15 -12.72 21.86
CA GLU A 340 -14.76 -12.51 21.44
C GLU A 340 -14.33 -13.32 20.20
N VAL A 341 -14.16 -12.65 19.06
CA VAL A 341 -13.16 -13.02 18.04
C VAL A 341 -12.37 -11.76 17.70
N VAL A 342 -11.19 -11.61 18.31
CA VAL A 342 -10.38 -10.39 18.21
C VAL A 342 -9.74 -10.28 16.83
N THR A 343 -10.41 -9.60 15.91
CA THR A 343 -9.79 -8.97 14.74
C THR A 343 -9.44 -7.53 15.07
N GLN A 344 -8.26 -7.31 15.65
CA GLN A 344 -7.65 -5.98 15.70
C GLN A 344 -7.43 -5.47 14.27
N GLU A 345 -8.32 -4.61 13.78
CA GLU A 345 -7.98 -3.65 12.72
C GLU A 345 -6.99 -2.65 13.33
N ALA A 346 -5.70 -2.94 13.23
CA ALA A 346 -4.70 -2.00 13.70
C ALA A 346 -4.62 -0.80 12.75
N ASP A 347 -4.69 0.39 13.34
CA ASP A 347 -4.35 1.64 12.68
C ASP A 347 -3.02 1.53 11.93
N LEU A 348 -2.98 2.12 10.74
CA LEU A 348 -1.74 2.31 10.00
C LEU A 348 -0.83 3.25 10.82
N LEU A 349 0.19 2.67 11.45
CA LEU A 349 1.24 3.36 12.20
C LEU A 349 1.76 4.57 11.40
N LYS A 350 1.61 5.77 11.99
CA LYS A 350 2.11 7.02 11.41
C LYS A 350 3.62 7.07 11.55
N ASP A 351 4.30 7.59 10.54
CA ASP A 351 5.78 7.68 10.51
C ASP A 351 6.36 8.39 11.76
N GLU A 352 5.63 9.37 12.29
CA GLU A 352 5.99 10.12 13.49
C GLU A 352 6.02 9.27 14.77
N GLN A 353 5.27 8.16 14.81
CA GLN A 353 5.22 7.25 15.97
C GLN A 353 6.41 6.29 16.03
N VAL A 354 7.04 5.98 14.88
CA VAL A 354 8.12 4.98 14.78
C VAL A 354 9.29 5.31 15.70
N THR A 355 9.73 6.57 15.71
CA THR A 355 10.84 7.03 16.58
C THR A 355 10.46 7.00 18.05
N GLY A 356 9.19 7.26 18.39
CA GLY A 356 8.67 7.11 19.75
C GLY A 356 8.71 5.66 20.24
N ILE A 357 8.23 4.73 19.41
CA ILE A 357 8.24 3.28 19.70
C ILE A 357 9.69 2.77 19.86
N LEU A 358 10.62 3.20 19.00
CA LEU A 358 12.03 2.82 19.13
C LEU A 358 12.66 3.32 20.42
N HIS A 359 12.33 4.55 20.85
CA HIS A 359 12.76 5.06 22.16
C HIS A 359 12.15 4.24 23.31
N GLN A 360 10.86 3.91 23.25
CA GLN A 360 10.21 3.05 24.25
C GLN A 360 10.84 1.64 24.33
N ILE A 361 11.22 1.04 23.19
CA ILE A 361 11.97 -0.23 23.14
C ILE A 361 13.37 -0.07 23.76
N GLN A 362 14.10 1.00 23.43
CA GLN A 362 15.41 1.29 24.05
C GLN A 362 15.28 1.42 25.57
N SER A 363 14.28 2.15 26.06
CA SER A 363 14.02 2.33 27.50
C SER A 363 13.58 1.03 28.19
N HIS A 364 12.80 0.16 27.52
CA HIS A 364 12.50 -1.19 28.01
C HIS A 364 13.78 -2.02 28.19
N ILE A 365 14.68 -2.00 27.20
CA ILE A 365 15.95 -2.73 27.22
C ILE A 365 16.86 -2.21 28.35
N ARG A 366 16.96 -0.88 28.54
CA ARG A 366 17.71 -0.25 29.65
C ARG A 366 17.16 -0.64 31.02
N ARG A 367 15.84 -0.58 31.22
CA ARG A 367 15.17 -1.04 32.46
C ARG A 367 15.45 -2.51 32.80
N LYS A 368 15.71 -3.34 31.80
CA LYS A 368 16.10 -4.76 31.96
C LYS A 368 17.60 -4.95 32.27
N GLY A 369 18.37 -3.88 32.37
CA GLY A 369 19.80 -3.87 32.71
C GLY A 369 20.76 -4.06 31.53
N PHE A 370 20.31 -3.82 30.29
CA PHE A 370 21.13 -3.99 29.08
C PHE A 370 21.30 -2.65 28.37
N PHE A 371 22.53 -2.33 27.93
CA PHE A 371 22.79 -1.13 27.14
C PHE A 371 23.55 -1.49 25.87
N PHE A 372 22.95 -1.18 24.73
CA PHE A 372 23.55 -1.37 23.41
C PHE A 372 24.16 -0.06 22.89
N PRO A 373 25.13 -0.13 21.96
CA PRO A 373 25.64 1.03 21.24
C PRO A 373 24.53 1.86 20.58
N GLU A 374 24.80 3.15 20.44
CA GLU A 374 23.98 4.10 19.68
C GLU A 374 23.66 3.56 18.27
N HIS A 375 22.44 3.79 17.83
CA HIS A 375 21.87 3.32 16.55
C HIS A 375 21.83 1.81 16.31
N LEU A 376 22.22 0.94 17.27
CA LEU A 376 22.15 -0.51 17.07
C LEU A 376 20.71 -1.05 17.05
N ILE A 377 19.80 -0.48 17.84
CA ILE A 377 18.39 -0.87 17.89
C ILE A 377 17.66 -0.42 16.61
N GLU A 378 17.96 0.79 16.17
CA GLU A 378 17.46 1.41 14.94
C GLU A 378 17.95 0.65 13.71
N ASN A 379 19.22 0.26 13.68
CA ASN A 379 19.77 -0.61 12.64
C ASN A 379 19.11 -2.00 12.64
N PHE A 380 18.88 -2.61 13.81
CA PHE A 380 18.18 -3.90 13.92
C PHE A 380 16.73 -3.80 13.41
N TYR A 381 16.01 -2.75 13.79
CA TYR A 381 14.67 -2.43 13.28
C TYR A 381 14.64 -2.23 11.76
N LEU A 382 15.49 -1.35 11.22
CA LEU A 382 15.58 -1.09 9.79
C LEU A 382 15.93 -2.36 9.00
N SER A 383 16.79 -3.21 9.57
CA SER A 383 17.15 -4.50 8.99
C SER A 383 16.00 -5.50 8.97
N LEU A 384 15.19 -5.60 10.03
CA LEU A 384 13.96 -6.40 10.05
C LEU A 384 12.92 -5.88 9.05
N LYS A 385 12.69 -4.56 9.03
CA LYS A 385 11.70 -3.92 8.13
C LYS A 385 12.08 -4.05 6.65
N THR A 386 13.38 -4.01 6.35
CA THR A 386 13.92 -4.19 4.99
C THR A 386 13.83 -5.65 4.51
N LYS A 387 14.12 -6.61 5.39
CA LYS A 387 14.06 -8.06 5.12
C LYS A 387 13.70 -8.78 6.42
N PRO A 388 12.65 -9.62 6.45
CA PRO A 388 12.26 -10.38 7.65
C PRO A 388 13.23 -11.54 7.98
N PHE A 389 14.47 -11.50 7.49
CA PHE A 389 15.54 -12.42 7.84
C PHE A 389 16.82 -11.66 8.19
N VAL A 390 17.27 -11.81 9.44
CA VAL A 390 18.43 -11.12 10.01
C VAL A 390 19.39 -12.15 10.62
N ILE A 391 20.69 -11.91 10.52
CA ILE A 391 21.76 -12.69 11.15
C ILE A 391 22.48 -11.77 12.13
N LEU A 392 22.58 -12.19 13.41
CA LEU A 392 23.35 -11.51 14.44
C LEU A 392 24.62 -12.32 14.71
N ALA A 393 25.77 -11.74 14.40
CA ALA A 393 27.04 -12.45 14.42
C ALA A 393 28.05 -11.77 15.37
N GLY A 394 28.70 -12.54 16.25
CA GLY A 394 29.66 -12.02 17.22
C GLY A 394 30.18 -13.12 18.14
N ILE A 395 31.09 -12.79 19.05
CA ILE A 395 31.66 -13.74 20.03
C ILE A 395 30.55 -14.32 20.92
N SER A 396 30.74 -15.50 21.50
CA SER A 396 29.81 -16.03 22.51
C SER A 396 29.67 -15.08 23.72
N GLY A 397 28.52 -15.10 24.39
CA GLY A 397 28.23 -14.23 25.55
C GLY A 397 27.98 -12.74 25.27
N THR A 398 28.09 -12.27 24.01
CA THR A 398 27.85 -10.86 23.59
C THR A 398 26.39 -10.38 23.67
N GLY A 399 25.45 -11.23 24.11
CA GLY A 399 24.04 -10.85 24.29
C GLY A 399 23.18 -10.89 23.02
N LYS A 400 23.64 -11.51 21.92
CA LYS A 400 22.90 -11.62 20.64
C LYS A 400 21.46 -12.12 20.82
N THR A 401 21.30 -13.33 21.36
CA THR A 401 20.00 -13.97 21.66
C THR A 401 19.17 -13.14 22.66
N ARG A 402 19.85 -12.40 23.55
CA ARG A 402 19.22 -11.52 24.54
C ARG A 402 18.66 -10.24 23.92
N LEU A 403 19.31 -9.65 22.91
CA LEU A 403 18.74 -8.54 22.14
C LEU A 403 17.43 -8.96 21.49
N VAL A 404 17.43 -10.05 20.72
CA VAL A 404 16.22 -10.53 20.02
C VAL A 404 15.08 -10.75 21.00
N LYS A 405 15.36 -11.40 22.12
CA LYS A 405 14.38 -11.64 23.18
C LYS A 405 13.85 -10.35 23.80
N LEU A 406 14.71 -9.38 24.14
CA LEU A 406 14.26 -8.12 24.76
C LEU A 406 13.53 -7.20 23.78
N PHE A 407 13.91 -7.21 22.50
CA PHE A 407 13.22 -6.47 21.44
C PHE A 407 11.83 -7.07 21.17
N ALA A 408 11.72 -8.40 21.15
CA ALA A 408 10.43 -9.09 21.07
C ALA A 408 9.58 -8.84 22.32
N GLU A 409 10.13 -8.96 23.53
CA GLU A 409 9.44 -8.67 24.80
C GLU A 409 8.90 -7.23 24.85
N ALA A 410 9.63 -6.26 24.29
CA ALA A 410 9.20 -4.86 24.19
C ALA A 410 8.07 -4.62 23.16
N LEU A 411 7.77 -5.60 22.31
CA LEU A 411 6.68 -5.60 21.32
C LEU A 411 5.56 -6.59 21.68
N GLY A 412 5.48 -7.01 22.95
CA GLY A 412 4.50 -8.00 23.44
C GLY A 412 4.80 -9.46 23.07
N ALA A 413 5.80 -9.72 22.21
CA ALA A 413 6.15 -11.06 21.76
C ALA A 413 7.06 -11.79 22.75
N THR A 414 6.53 -12.81 23.43
CA THR A 414 7.23 -13.51 24.53
C THR A 414 7.26 -15.03 24.32
N GLY A 415 8.09 -15.73 25.11
CA GLY A 415 8.05 -17.19 25.14
C GLY A 415 6.77 -17.74 25.77
N ASN A 416 6.08 -16.96 26.60
CA ASN A 416 4.88 -17.41 27.32
C ASN A 416 3.62 -17.42 26.45
N ASN A 417 3.54 -16.51 25.47
CA ASN A 417 2.44 -16.45 24.49
C ASN A 417 2.80 -17.10 23.14
N GLY A 418 3.93 -17.82 23.06
CA GLY A 418 4.37 -18.53 21.86
C GLY A 418 4.89 -17.64 20.72
N GLN A 419 4.88 -16.32 20.89
CA GLN A 419 5.28 -15.37 19.83
C GLN A 419 6.80 -15.25 19.70
N PHE A 420 7.57 -15.48 20.76
CA PHE A 420 9.03 -15.63 20.68
C PHE A 420 9.41 -17.11 20.84
N THR A 421 9.95 -17.71 19.79
CA THR A 421 10.42 -19.11 19.79
C THR A 421 11.93 -19.17 19.57
N LEU A 422 12.65 -19.83 20.48
CA LEU A 422 14.08 -20.10 20.37
C LEU A 422 14.29 -21.53 19.85
N ILE A 423 14.90 -21.68 18.68
CA ILE A 423 15.19 -22.95 18.02
C ILE A 423 16.71 -23.16 18.02
N PRO A 424 17.28 -23.98 18.93
CA PRO A 424 18.71 -24.29 18.89
C PRO A 424 19.02 -25.20 17.70
N VAL A 425 19.88 -24.75 16.79
CA VAL A 425 20.32 -25.53 15.64
C VAL A 425 21.26 -26.64 16.10
N ARG A 426 21.15 -27.83 15.52
CA ARG A 426 22.01 -28.97 15.86
C ARG A 426 22.97 -29.28 14.70
N PRO A 427 24.20 -29.74 14.97
CA PRO A 427 25.21 -29.98 13.94
C PRO A 427 24.89 -31.14 12.99
N ASP A 428 23.93 -32.00 13.34
CA ASP A 428 23.43 -33.12 12.53
C ASP A 428 22.36 -32.72 11.50
N TRP A 429 21.87 -31.47 11.51
CA TRP A 429 20.88 -30.97 10.55
C TRP A 429 21.44 -30.91 9.12
N SER A 430 21.05 -31.89 8.28
CA SER A 430 21.49 -32.02 6.89
C SER A 430 20.48 -31.55 5.85
N ASP A 431 19.21 -31.44 6.20
CA ASP A 431 18.10 -31.10 5.31
C ASP A 431 16.93 -30.46 6.09
N PRO A 432 15.87 -29.96 5.43
CA PRO A 432 14.80 -29.22 6.11
C PRO A 432 13.94 -30.03 7.10
N ALA A 433 14.08 -31.37 7.19
CA ALA A 433 13.19 -32.22 7.99
C ALA A 433 13.15 -31.87 9.48
N ASP A 434 14.29 -31.55 10.09
CA ASP A 434 14.34 -31.20 11.53
C ASP A 434 13.72 -29.83 11.84
N LEU A 435 13.65 -28.93 10.85
CA LEU A 435 13.13 -27.57 11.01
C LEU A 435 11.65 -27.48 10.61
N LEU A 436 11.29 -28.06 9.46
CA LEU A 436 9.95 -28.01 8.87
C LEU A 436 9.09 -29.22 9.21
N GLY A 437 9.70 -30.39 9.41
CA GLY A 437 9.00 -31.64 9.66
C GLY A 437 9.16 -32.67 8.54
N TYR A 438 8.72 -33.89 8.83
CA TYR A 438 8.84 -35.05 7.95
C TYR A 438 7.64 -35.99 8.06
N LYS A 439 7.49 -36.93 7.12
CA LYS A 439 6.50 -38.00 7.22
C LYS A 439 7.05 -39.20 7.98
N ASP A 440 6.28 -39.69 8.96
CA ASP A 440 6.59 -40.97 9.59
C ASP A 440 6.24 -42.16 8.68
N LEU A 441 6.66 -43.36 9.08
CA LEU A 441 6.40 -44.61 8.34
C LEU A 441 4.90 -44.96 8.21
N SER A 442 4.00 -44.27 8.91
CA SER A 442 2.55 -44.37 8.78
C SER A 442 1.94 -43.32 7.83
N GLY A 443 2.77 -42.52 7.16
CA GLY A 443 2.33 -41.45 6.24
C GLY A 443 1.82 -40.19 6.92
N ARG A 444 1.88 -40.11 8.27
CA ARG A 444 1.47 -38.93 9.03
C ARG A 444 2.59 -37.92 9.11
N PHE A 445 2.24 -36.66 8.95
CA PHE A 445 3.19 -35.57 9.06
C PHE A 445 3.56 -35.28 10.52
N LYS A 446 4.86 -35.11 10.77
CA LYS A 446 5.43 -34.66 12.03
C LYS A 446 5.97 -33.25 11.79
N PRO A 447 5.28 -32.19 12.22
CA PRO A 447 5.76 -30.83 12.02
C PRO A 447 7.06 -30.60 12.80
N GLY A 448 7.97 -29.85 12.20
CA GLY A 448 9.14 -29.30 12.89
C GLY A 448 8.79 -28.00 13.64
N PRO A 449 9.70 -27.50 14.50
CA PRO A 449 9.44 -26.37 15.38
C PRO A 449 9.12 -25.07 14.61
N LEU A 450 9.65 -24.87 13.40
CA LEU A 450 9.27 -23.72 12.57
C LEU A 450 7.82 -23.85 12.10
N THR A 451 7.43 -25.03 11.61
CA THR A 451 6.08 -25.29 11.09
C THR A 451 5.00 -25.12 12.15
N GLU A 452 5.24 -25.52 13.40
CA GLU A 452 4.30 -25.27 14.49
C GLU A 452 4.05 -23.77 14.69
N VAL A 453 5.10 -22.95 14.70
CA VAL A 453 4.98 -21.48 14.81
C VAL A 453 4.29 -20.88 13.58
N LEU A 454 4.61 -21.32 12.36
CA LEU A 454 3.97 -20.82 11.13
C LEU A 454 2.46 -21.13 11.10
N VAL A 455 2.04 -22.31 11.59
CA VAL A 455 0.62 -22.68 11.69
C VAL A 455 -0.12 -21.78 12.69
N GLU A 456 0.49 -21.50 13.85
CA GLU A 456 -0.08 -20.60 14.85
C GLU A 456 -0.14 -19.14 14.38
N ALA A 457 0.91 -18.65 13.72
CA ALA A 457 1.00 -17.28 13.17
C ALA A 457 0.03 -17.03 12.02
N ARG A 458 -0.31 -18.06 11.22
CA ARG A 458 -1.26 -17.99 10.09
C ARG A 458 -2.72 -17.79 10.55
N LYS A 459 -3.07 -18.19 11.78
CA LYS A 459 -4.46 -18.13 12.28
C LYS A 459 -5.02 -16.70 12.24
N PRO A 460 -6.29 -16.48 11.84
CA PRO A 460 -6.87 -15.14 11.74
C PRO A 460 -6.69 -14.28 12.99
N GLU A 461 -6.91 -14.85 14.18
CA GLU A 461 -6.75 -14.18 15.48
C GLU A 461 -5.29 -13.85 15.85
N ASN A 462 -4.31 -14.24 15.04
CA ASN A 462 -2.88 -14.06 15.28
C ASN A 462 -2.16 -13.29 14.16
N GLN A 463 -2.78 -13.08 13.00
CA GLN A 463 -2.15 -12.40 11.84
C GLN A 463 -1.68 -10.97 12.16
N HIS A 464 -2.30 -10.29 13.13
CA HIS A 464 -1.88 -8.96 13.56
C HIS A 464 -0.64 -8.97 14.48
N LYS A 465 -0.33 -10.08 15.15
CA LYS A 465 0.68 -10.20 16.20
C LYS A 465 2.04 -10.58 15.61
N PRO A 466 3.16 -9.94 16.00
CA PRO A 466 4.49 -10.29 15.50
C PRO A 466 5.01 -11.60 16.11
N TYR A 467 5.56 -12.48 15.27
CA TYR A 467 6.20 -13.74 15.68
C TYR A 467 7.70 -13.68 15.39
N PHE A 468 8.52 -13.87 16.42
CA PHE A 468 9.98 -13.87 16.35
C PHE A 468 10.51 -15.29 16.49
N ILE A 469 11.25 -15.74 15.48
CA ILE A 469 11.86 -17.06 15.46
C ILE A 469 13.38 -16.88 15.50
N CYS A 470 13.94 -17.13 16.68
CA CYS A 470 15.37 -17.00 16.93
C CYS A 470 16.03 -18.37 16.77
N MET A 471 16.80 -18.57 15.70
CA MET A 471 17.59 -19.77 15.47
C MET A 471 18.95 -19.58 16.14
N ASP A 472 19.19 -20.27 17.25
CA ASP A 472 20.42 -20.11 18.02
C ASP A 472 21.55 -20.96 17.40
N GLU A 473 22.74 -20.37 17.30
CA GLU A 473 23.96 -21.00 16.74
C GLU A 473 23.75 -21.56 15.32
N MET A 474 23.12 -20.73 14.47
CA MET A 474 22.67 -21.07 13.12
C MET A 474 23.76 -21.67 12.23
N ASN A 475 25.02 -21.30 12.46
CA ASN A 475 26.21 -21.73 11.72
C ASN A 475 26.80 -23.09 12.15
N LEU A 476 26.25 -23.76 13.17
CA LEU A 476 26.65 -25.13 13.54
C LEU A 476 26.38 -26.15 12.42
N ALA A 477 25.29 -25.96 11.68
CA ALA A 477 24.93 -26.74 10.50
C ALA A 477 25.10 -25.92 9.21
N ARG A 478 25.08 -26.60 8.06
CA ARG A 478 25.14 -25.92 6.76
C ARG A 478 23.80 -25.27 6.44
N VAL A 479 23.70 -23.97 6.69
CA VAL A 479 22.47 -23.18 6.52
C VAL A 479 21.86 -23.33 5.13
N GLU A 480 22.64 -23.35 4.05
CA GLU A 480 22.06 -23.56 2.70
C GLU A 480 21.40 -24.93 2.47
N HIS A 481 21.57 -25.91 3.36
CA HIS A 481 20.96 -27.24 3.25
C HIS A 481 19.65 -27.32 4.04
N TYR A 482 19.69 -27.17 5.38
CA TYR A 482 18.46 -27.29 6.18
C TYR A 482 17.50 -26.09 6.01
N PHE A 483 18.01 -24.94 5.57
CA PHE A 483 17.22 -23.73 5.32
C PHE A 483 16.90 -23.53 3.82
N SER A 484 17.19 -24.53 2.96
CA SER A 484 17.12 -24.42 1.49
C SER A 484 15.79 -23.90 0.97
N ASP A 485 14.71 -24.42 1.55
CA ASP A 485 13.34 -24.29 1.05
C ASP A 485 12.74 -22.97 1.53
N LEU A 486 13.01 -22.58 2.78
CA LEU A 486 12.64 -21.26 3.30
C LEU A 486 13.37 -20.15 2.54
N LEU A 487 14.66 -20.31 2.23
CA LEU A 487 15.42 -19.40 1.36
C LEU A 487 14.92 -19.35 -0.09
N SER A 488 14.09 -20.31 -0.51
CA SER A 488 13.41 -20.30 -1.81
C SER A 488 12.05 -19.61 -1.71
N VAL A 489 11.26 -19.96 -0.70
CA VAL A 489 9.91 -19.40 -0.46
C VAL A 489 9.96 -17.90 -0.14
N LEU A 490 10.96 -17.43 0.62
CA LEU A 490 11.18 -15.99 0.86
C LEU A 490 11.49 -15.18 -0.41
N GLU A 491 11.80 -15.83 -1.54
CA GLU A 491 12.00 -15.16 -2.84
C GLU A 491 10.71 -14.97 -3.63
N THR A 492 9.64 -15.62 -3.17
CA THR A 492 8.33 -15.67 -3.83
C THR A 492 7.32 -14.70 -3.20
N GLN A 493 7.81 -13.82 -2.32
CA GLN A 493 7.03 -12.74 -1.72
C GLN A 493 6.40 -11.86 -2.81
N ASP A 494 5.08 -11.73 -2.75
CA ASP A 494 4.27 -11.00 -3.71
C ASP A 494 3.10 -10.30 -2.97
N TRP A 495 2.63 -9.18 -3.51
CA TRP A 495 1.54 -8.42 -2.93
C TRP A 495 0.20 -9.01 -3.36
N ARG A 496 -0.57 -9.54 -2.40
CA ARG A 496 -1.90 -10.11 -2.66
C ARG A 496 -2.89 -9.59 -1.62
N GLU A 497 -3.95 -8.94 -2.10
CA GLU A 497 -5.06 -8.42 -1.28
C GLU A 497 -4.66 -7.42 -0.18
N GLY A 498 -3.48 -6.79 -0.30
CA GLY A 498 -2.90 -5.85 0.68
C GLY A 498 -1.93 -6.50 1.69
N LYS A 499 -1.67 -7.80 1.54
CA LYS A 499 -0.79 -8.61 2.39
C LYS A 499 0.40 -9.14 1.61
N ILE A 500 1.53 -9.38 2.28
CA ILE A 500 2.66 -10.11 1.70
C ILE A 500 2.36 -11.60 1.79
N GLN A 501 2.29 -12.28 0.65
CA GLN A 501 2.12 -13.75 0.58
C GLN A 501 3.33 -14.40 -0.08
N THR A 502 3.65 -15.63 0.31
CA THR A 502 4.65 -16.48 -0.35
C THR A 502 3.97 -17.67 -1.03
N GLN A 503 4.72 -18.42 -1.83
CA GLN A 503 4.35 -19.79 -2.19
C GLN A 503 4.28 -20.71 -0.97
N ASP A 504 3.61 -21.84 -1.13
CA ASP A 504 3.50 -22.91 -0.14
C ASP A 504 4.89 -23.48 0.18
N LEU A 505 5.32 -23.34 1.44
CA LEU A 505 6.47 -24.03 2.02
C LEU A 505 6.12 -25.51 2.28
N ILE A 506 4.87 -25.78 2.66
CA ILE A 506 4.30 -27.13 2.72
C ILE A 506 3.01 -27.11 1.88
N SER A 507 3.04 -27.78 0.72
CA SER A 507 1.87 -27.91 -0.15
C SER A 507 1.00 -29.09 0.26
N SER A 508 -0.29 -29.02 -0.01
CA SER A 508 -1.22 -30.13 0.27
C SER A 508 -0.88 -31.41 -0.52
N THR A 509 -0.18 -31.29 -1.64
CA THR A 509 0.35 -32.43 -2.42
C THR A 509 1.54 -33.14 -1.76
N MET A 510 2.23 -32.49 -0.81
CA MET A 510 3.28 -33.10 0.00
C MET A 510 2.73 -33.90 1.18
N LEU A 511 1.42 -33.94 1.41
CA LEU A 511 0.79 -34.53 2.61
C LEU A 511 -0.19 -35.64 2.22
N ASP A 512 -0.12 -36.80 2.89
CA ASP A 512 -0.88 -38.00 2.47
C ASP A 512 -2.26 -38.11 3.15
N THR A 513 -2.42 -37.54 4.34
CA THR A 513 -3.67 -37.60 5.11
C THR A 513 -4.48 -36.31 4.95
N SER A 514 -5.81 -36.42 4.91
CA SER A 514 -6.70 -35.25 4.83
C SER A 514 -6.63 -34.37 6.09
N GLU A 515 -6.29 -34.95 7.25
CA GLU A 515 -6.08 -34.20 8.50
C GLU A 515 -4.83 -33.32 8.40
N ASP A 516 -3.71 -33.89 7.92
CA ASP A 516 -2.48 -33.13 7.70
C ASP A 516 -2.68 -32.07 6.61
N GLN A 517 -3.39 -32.38 5.51
CA GLN A 517 -3.71 -31.43 4.45
C GLN A 517 -4.53 -30.23 4.94
N LEU A 518 -5.49 -30.43 5.86
CA LEU A 518 -6.27 -29.33 6.44
C LEU A 518 -5.42 -28.47 7.40
N LYS A 519 -4.49 -29.07 8.15
CA LYS A 519 -3.73 -28.38 9.19
C LYS A 519 -2.44 -27.71 8.67
N PHE A 520 -1.67 -28.43 7.86
CA PHE A 520 -0.35 -28.04 7.37
C PHE A 520 -0.31 -27.77 5.86
N GLY A 521 -1.37 -28.09 5.12
CA GLY A 521 -1.48 -27.79 3.69
C GLY A 521 -1.54 -26.28 3.43
N SER A 522 -1.02 -25.89 2.27
CA SER A 522 -0.83 -24.52 1.79
C SER A 522 -0.34 -23.55 2.87
N LEU A 523 0.74 -23.97 3.55
CA LEU A 523 1.43 -23.19 4.55
C LEU A 523 2.58 -22.42 3.89
N GLY A 524 2.39 -21.14 3.62
CA GLY A 524 3.47 -20.20 3.29
C GLY A 524 4.15 -19.63 4.54
N VAL A 525 5.01 -18.63 4.36
CA VAL A 525 5.55 -17.81 5.47
C VAL A 525 4.64 -16.57 5.66
N PRO A 526 3.93 -16.44 6.78
CA PRO A 526 3.09 -15.28 7.06
C PRO A 526 3.89 -13.97 7.17
N GLU A 527 3.28 -12.84 6.80
CA GLU A 527 3.93 -11.51 6.80
C GLU A 527 4.26 -10.97 8.21
N ASN A 528 3.68 -11.57 9.25
CA ASN A 528 3.94 -11.28 10.66
C ASN A 528 5.06 -12.14 11.28
N VAL A 529 5.77 -12.96 10.50
CA VAL A 529 6.88 -13.80 10.99
C VAL A 529 8.25 -13.21 10.64
N PHE A 530 9.09 -13.06 11.66
CA PHE A 530 10.44 -12.50 11.59
C PHE A 530 11.47 -13.55 12.01
N LEU A 531 12.45 -13.80 11.14
CA LEU A 531 13.47 -14.84 11.27
C LEU A 531 14.79 -14.21 11.70
N ILE A 532 15.38 -14.66 12.80
CA ILE A 532 16.67 -14.16 13.28
C ILE A 532 17.60 -15.33 13.59
N GLY A 533 18.74 -15.42 12.90
CA GLY A 533 19.80 -16.38 13.23
C GLY A 533 20.87 -15.76 14.14
N THR A 534 21.31 -16.44 15.19
CA THR A 534 22.51 -16.04 15.95
C THR A 534 23.72 -16.85 15.49
N VAL A 535 24.90 -16.22 15.49
CA VAL A 535 26.14 -16.77 14.93
C VAL A 535 27.29 -16.49 15.89
N ASN A 536 28.03 -17.55 16.24
CA ASN A 536 29.28 -17.46 17.00
C ASN A 536 30.47 -17.34 16.02
N MET A 537 31.32 -16.32 16.21
CA MET A 537 32.47 -15.98 15.33
C MET A 537 33.82 -16.52 15.84
N ASP A 538 33.78 -17.17 17.00
CA ASP A 538 34.89 -17.70 17.78
C ASP A 538 35.11 -19.21 17.54
N GLU A 539 34.12 -19.91 16.99
CA GLU A 539 34.18 -21.35 16.70
C GLU A 539 34.21 -21.65 15.20
N THR A 540 34.98 -22.68 14.80
CA THR A 540 35.20 -23.08 13.41
C THR A 540 33.95 -23.72 12.81
N THR A 541 33.08 -22.87 12.30
CA THR A 541 31.73 -23.19 11.81
C THR A 541 31.63 -23.07 10.30
N HIS A 542 30.48 -23.45 9.72
CA HIS A 542 30.32 -23.41 8.28
C HIS A 542 30.17 -21.96 7.75
N PRO A 543 31.01 -21.51 6.80
CA PRO A 543 30.91 -20.17 6.27
C PRO A 543 29.64 -20.01 5.43
N PHE A 544 28.95 -18.88 5.59
CA PHE A 544 27.73 -18.60 4.86
C PHE A 544 27.94 -18.50 3.35
N SER A 545 27.16 -19.27 2.59
CA SER A 545 27.11 -19.11 1.14
C SER A 545 26.47 -17.77 0.74
N LYS A 546 26.86 -17.23 -0.41
CA LYS A 546 26.29 -15.99 -0.98
C LYS A 546 24.75 -16.07 -1.12
N LYS A 547 24.20 -17.28 -1.31
CA LYS A 547 22.75 -17.52 -1.32
C LYS A 547 22.10 -17.04 -0.01
N VAL A 548 22.67 -17.36 1.15
CA VAL A 548 22.14 -16.91 2.44
C VAL A 548 22.33 -15.40 2.61
N LEU A 549 23.53 -14.88 2.33
CA LEU A 549 23.87 -13.46 2.56
C LEU A 549 23.07 -12.49 1.68
N ASP A 550 22.73 -12.88 0.45
CA ASP A 550 21.89 -12.05 -0.42
C ASP A 550 20.45 -11.89 0.12
N ARG A 551 20.01 -12.80 1.02
CA ARG A 551 18.66 -12.85 1.59
C ARG A 551 18.58 -12.28 3.02
N ALA A 552 19.69 -12.24 3.76
CA ALA A 552 19.76 -11.78 5.16
C ALA A 552 20.45 -10.42 5.34
N ASN A 553 20.04 -9.61 6.33
CA ASN A 553 20.89 -8.54 6.88
C ASN A 553 21.82 -9.11 7.95
N THR A 554 23.13 -8.78 7.95
CA THR A 554 24.11 -9.35 8.90
C THR A 554 24.65 -8.29 9.86
N LEU A 555 24.21 -8.27 11.13
CA LEU A 555 24.69 -7.32 12.14
C LEU A 555 25.81 -7.92 12.99
N GLU A 556 26.86 -7.14 13.23
CA GLU A 556 28.05 -7.55 13.98
C GLU A 556 28.03 -7.08 15.45
N PHE A 557 28.13 -8.02 16.40
CA PHE A 557 28.06 -7.83 17.84
C PHE A 557 29.44 -7.95 18.49
N ASN A 558 30.26 -6.92 18.34
CA ASN A 558 31.63 -6.86 18.88
C ASN A 558 31.78 -5.93 20.11
N TYR A 559 30.72 -5.22 20.52
CA TYR A 559 30.79 -4.31 21.66
C TYR A 559 30.36 -5.03 22.94
N ILE A 560 31.33 -5.32 23.81
CA ILE A 560 31.10 -5.80 25.18
C ILE A 560 31.57 -4.69 26.13
N ASN A 561 30.64 -4.05 26.82
CA ASN A 561 30.96 -3.11 27.89
C ASN A 561 30.56 -3.72 29.23
N LEU A 562 31.56 -4.25 29.93
CA LEU A 562 31.41 -4.90 31.23
C LEU A 562 31.22 -3.93 32.40
N GLN A 563 31.35 -2.61 32.17
CA GLN A 563 31.17 -1.57 33.18
C GLN A 563 29.76 -0.98 33.18
N GLN A 564 28.77 -1.81 32.85
CA GLN A 564 27.36 -1.47 32.86
C GLN A 564 26.70 -2.06 34.11
N TYR A 565 26.10 -1.18 34.92
CA TYR A 565 25.30 -1.55 36.08
C TYR A 565 23.83 -1.23 35.78
N PRO A 566 22.85 -1.96 36.35
CA PRO A 566 21.46 -1.55 36.27
C PRO A 566 21.29 -0.19 36.95
N ASP A 567 20.97 0.85 36.18
CA ASP A 567 20.74 2.16 36.74
C ASP A 567 19.34 2.22 37.34
N MET A 568 19.29 2.33 38.67
CA MET A 568 18.04 2.40 39.42
C MET A 568 17.53 3.85 39.57
N SER A 569 18.23 4.83 39.00
CA SER A 569 17.86 6.25 39.10
C SER A 569 16.89 6.73 38.02
N GLU A 570 16.81 6.07 36.86
CA GLU A 570 15.80 6.33 35.80
C GLU A 570 14.46 5.60 36.09
N GLN A 571 13.97 5.64 37.34
CA GLN A 571 12.63 5.15 37.72
C GLN A 571 11.53 6.23 37.67
N GLU A 572 11.76 7.34 36.94
CA GLU A 572 10.77 8.40 36.77
C GLU A 572 9.79 8.08 35.61
N GLU A 573 8.51 8.09 35.98
CA GLU A 573 7.28 8.17 35.18
C GLU A 573 7.43 8.14 33.64
N THR A 574 7.69 6.96 33.09
CA THR A 574 7.34 6.62 31.70
C THR A 574 6.31 5.50 31.72
N GLU A 575 5.28 5.62 30.87
CA GLU A 575 4.11 4.73 30.84
C GLU A 575 4.51 3.26 30.72
N ASP A 576 3.70 2.38 31.34
CA ASP A 576 4.03 0.97 31.48
C ASP A 576 4.11 0.31 30.10
N PRO A 577 4.99 -0.69 29.86
CA PRO A 577 5.11 -1.33 28.55
C PRO A 577 3.89 -2.21 28.19
N ALA A 578 2.78 -2.12 28.95
CA ALA A 578 1.49 -2.65 28.59
C ALA A 578 0.94 -2.00 27.32
N ASP A 579 1.16 -0.68 27.13
CA ASP A 579 0.69 0.05 25.94
C ASP A 579 1.49 -0.28 24.66
N LEU A 580 2.63 -0.98 24.79
CA LEU A 580 3.40 -1.53 23.66
C LEU A 580 2.93 -2.92 23.24
N ALA A 581 2.13 -3.62 24.06
CA ALA A 581 1.77 -5.01 23.83
C ALA A 581 0.77 -5.21 22.67
N GLU A 582 0.13 -4.13 22.22
CA GLU A 582 -0.76 -4.10 21.05
C GLU A 582 -0.05 -3.61 19.76
N LEU A 583 1.28 -3.54 19.75
CA LEU A 583 2.02 -3.17 18.55
C LEU A 583 1.92 -4.25 17.46
N ASN A 584 1.12 -3.92 16.45
CA ASN A 584 0.86 -4.77 15.30
C ASN A 584 2.15 -5.00 14.46
N HIS A 585 2.27 -6.21 13.89
CA HIS A 585 3.35 -6.62 12.98
C HIS A 585 3.66 -5.64 11.84
N LEU A 586 2.71 -4.79 11.44
CA LEU A 586 2.88 -3.68 10.50
C LEU A 586 4.06 -2.74 10.84
N PHE A 587 4.42 -2.61 12.12
CA PHE A 587 5.64 -1.89 12.55
C PHE A 587 6.90 -2.43 11.86
N LEU A 588 7.02 -3.76 11.79
CA LEU A 588 8.18 -4.48 11.24
C LEU A 588 7.97 -5.01 9.82
N ARG A 589 6.73 -5.00 9.31
CA ARG A 589 6.44 -5.44 7.94
C ARG A 589 7.14 -4.52 6.92
N SER A 590 7.70 -5.09 5.86
CA SER A 590 8.20 -4.28 4.74
C SER A 590 7.05 -3.58 4.01
N ASP A 591 7.28 -2.33 3.62
CA ASP A 591 6.36 -1.56 2.76
C ASP A 591 6.68 -1.77 1.27
N TYR A 592 7.84 -2.36 0.94
CA TYR A 592 8.33 -2.57 -0.43
C TYR A 592 8.85 -3.99 -0.63
N LEU A 593 8.61 -4.58 -1.81
CA LEU A 593 9.13 -5.90 -2.19
C LEU A 593 10.11 -5.79 -3.37
N GLN A 594 9.86 -4.88 -4.31
CA GLN A 594 10.68 -4.63 -5.50
C GLN A 594 11.02 -3.14 -5.62
N LEU A 595 12.14 -2.79 -6.27
CA LEU A 595 12.57 -1.39 -6.36
C LEU A 595 11.52 -0.48 -7.03
N VAL A 596 10.72 -1.02 -7.96
CA VAL A 596 9.63 -0.30 -8.63
C VAL A 596 8.59 0.24 -7.65
N ASP A 597 8.32 -0.46 -6.55
CA ASP A 597 7.35 -0.08 -5.51
C ASP A 597 7.75 1.24 -4.82
N ALA A 598 9.05 1.54 -4.77
CA ALA A 598 9.62 2.67 -4.04
C ALA A 598 10.25 3.74 -4.93
N TYR A 599 10.45 3.46 -6.22
CA TYR A 599 11.30 4.25 -7.12
C TYR A 599 10.76 5.66 -7.40
N ASP A 600 9.47 5.78 -7.75
CA ASP A 600 8.92 7.07 -8.18
C ASP A 600 8.85 8.09 -7.02
N ALA A 601 8.56 7.62 -5.80
CA ALA A 601 8.53 8.45 -4.60
C ALA A 601 9.93 8.85 -4.09
N ASN A 602 10.94 7.98 -4.23
CA ASN A 602 12.27 8.13 -3.61
C ASN A 602 13.43 8.25 -4.63
N LYS A 603 13.11 8.70 -5.85
CA LYS A 603 14.00 8.61 -7.03
C LYS A 603 15.40 9.16 -6.80
N GLU A 604 15.53 10.32 -6.16
CA GLU A 604 16.83 10.97 -5.92
C GLU A 604 17.71 10.14 -4.97
N LEU A 605 17.17 9.69 -3.83
CA LEU A 605 17.88 8.81 -2.90
C LEU A 605 18.26 7.48 -3.55
N VAL A 606 17.35 6.86 -4.31
CA VAL A 606 17.60 5.57 -4.98
C VAL A 606 18.72 5.69 -6.01
N VAL A 607 18.71 6.71 -6.86
CA VAL A 607 19.77 6.94 -7.86
C VAL A 607 21.11 7.16 -7.16
N ARG A 608 21.16 8.08 -6.20
CA ARG A 608 22.38 8.42 -5.44
C ARG A 608 22.96 7.23 -4.67
N THR A 609 22.10 6.43 -4.03
CA THR A 609 22.49 5.19 -3.33
C THR A 609 23.01 4.15 -4.31
N THR A 610 22.35 3.98 -5.46
CA THR A 610 22.76 3.04 -6.51
C THR A 610 24.10 3.44 -7.12
N GLU A 611 24.36 4.72 -7.37
CA GLU A 611 25.65 5.20 -7.88
C GLU A 611 26.81 4.93 -6.93
N ARG A 612 26.60 5.09 -5.61
CA ARG A 612 27.58 4.70 -4.58
C ARG A 612 27.84 3.20 -4.66
N LEU A 613 26.78 2.39 -4.71
CA LEU A 613 26.88 0.95 -4.77
C LEU A 613 27.58 0.46 -6.04
N VAL A 614 27.33 1.05 -7.21
CA VAL A 614 28.01 0.70 -8.47
C VAL A 614 29.52 0.90 -8.38
N LYS A 615 29.98 2.01 -7.78
CA LYS A 615 31.42 2.27 -7.55
C LYS A 615 32.05 1.20 -6.67
N ILE A 616 31.38 0.81 -5.59
CA ILE A 616 31.81 -0.27 -4.70
C ILE A 616 31.78 -1.62 -5.42
N ASN A 617 30.74 -1.89 -6.22
CA ASN A 617 30.56 -3.17 -6.89
C ASN A 617 31.71 -3.49 -7.86
N ALA A 618 32.17 -2.48 -8.60
CA ALA A 618 33.33 -2.59 -9.49
C ALA A 618 34.62 -2.98 -8.74
N LEU A 619 34.76 -2.58 -7.46
CA LEU A 619 35.90 -3.01 -6.63
C LEU A 619 35.79 -4.48 -6.21
N LEU A 620 34.58 -5.02 -6.08
CA LEU A 620 34.32 -6.39 -5.61
C LEU A 620 34.45 -7.44 -6.73
N GLU A 621 34.45 -7.02 -8.00
CA GLU A 621 34.59 -7.92 -9.16
C GLU A 621 35.92 -8.70 -9.16
N ASP A 622 37.01 -8.06 -8.74
CA ASP A 622 38.38 -8.63 -8.61
C ASP A 622 38.46 -9.89 -7.71
N VAL A 623 37.48 -10.07 -6.81
CA VAL A 623 37.37 -11.23 -5.90
C VAL A 623 36.05 -11.98 -6.09
N HIS A 624 35.33 -11.71 -7.18
CA HIS A 624 33.99 -12.23 -7.48
C HIS A 624 32.97 -12.03 -6.35
N ALA A 625 33.14 -11.00 -5.51
CA ALA A 625 32.23 -10.65 -4.41
C ALA A 625 31.21 -9.57 -4.81
N HIS A 626 31.03 -9.32 -6.12
CA HIS A 626 30.05 -8.38 -6.64
C HIS A 626 28.61 -8.77 -6.25
N VAL A 627 27.77 -7.77 -6.04
CA VAL A 627 26.38 -7.88 -5.60
C VAL A 627 25.40 -7.74 -6.77
N GLY A 628 24.25 -8.39 -6.65
CA GLY A 628 23.16 -8.34 -7.62
C GLY A 628 22.00 -7.43 -7.18
N PHE A 629 20.97 -7.35 -8.02
CA PHE A 629 19.80 -6.47 -7.82
C PHE A 629 19.12 -6.64 -6.44
N ARG A 630 19.01 -7.86 -5.91
CA ARG A 630 18.40 -8.12 -4.59
C ARG A 630 19.11 -7.40 -3.43
N VAL A 631 20.43 -7.29 -3.50
CA VAL A 631 21.23 -6.58 -2.50
C VAL A 631 21.13 -5.07 -2.70
N ARG A 632 21.14 -4.59 -3.95
CA ARG A 632 20.83 -3.18 -4.26
C ARG A 632 19.48 -2.77 -3.68
N ASP A 633 18.44 -3.56 -3.92
CA ASP A 633 17.06 -3.22 -3.53
C ASP A 633 16.93 -3.20 -2.00
N ALA A 634 17.52 -4.18 -1.31
CA ALA A 634 17.60 -4.16 0.16
C ALA A 634 18.34 -2.92 0.72
N ILE A 635 19.49 -2.56 0.14
CA ILE A 635 20.23 -1.34 0.53
C ILE A 635 19.35 -0.10 0.29
N CYS A 636 18.69 0.01 -0.87
CA CYS A 636 17.79 1.13 -1.17
C CYS A 636 16.62 1.22 -0.19
N PHE A 637 15.94 0.12 0.13
CA PHE A 637 14.84 0.13 1.10
C PHE A 637 15.30 0.54 2.50
N TYR A 638 16.44 0.02 2.97
CA TYR A 638 17.03 0.43 4.25
C TYR A 638 17.29 1.94 4.28
N MET A 639 17.88 2.49 3.22
CA MET A 639 18.14 3.93 3.11
C MET A 639 16.84 4.75 3.08
N ILE A 640 15.80 4.28 2.39
CA ILE A 640 14.49 4.94 2.31
C ILE A 640 13.80 4.96 3.68
N TYR A 641 13.76 3.83 4.39
CA TYR A 641 13.21 3.79 5.76
C TYR A 641 13.99 4.69 6.71
N ASN A 642 15.32 4.75 6.57
CA ASN A 642 16.11 5.69 7.36
C ASN A 642 15.79 7.17 7.04
N GLU A 643 15.66 7.54 5.77
CA GLU A 643 15.31 8.93 5.38
C GLU A 643 13.89 9.31 5.83
N ARG A 644 12.94 8.37 5.71
CA ARG A 644 11.53 8.54 6.13
C ARG A 644 11.38 8.73 7.64
N TYR A 645 12.03 7.88 8.45
CA TYR A 645 11.92 7.92 9.92
C TYR A 645 13.01 8.76 10.61
N LYS A 646 14.03 9.22 9.86
CA LYS A 646 15.14 10.09 10.32
C LYS A 646 15.91 9.51 11.52
N LEU A 647 16.22 8.21 11.48
CA LEU A 647 16.80 7.48 12.61
C LEU A 647 18.31 7.73 12.81
N MET A 648 19.06 7.89 11.71
CA MET A 648 20.49 8.22 11.70
C MET A 648 20.83 9.01 10.41
N SER A 649 22.04 9.57 10.30
CA SER A 649 22.43 10.28 9.07
C SER A 649 22.59 9.32 7.88
N GLU A 650 22.50 9.84 6.66
CA GLU A 650 22.66 9.05 5.43
C GLU A 650 24.03 8.35 5.35
N GLU A 651 25.11 8.99 5.81
CA GLU A 651 26.44 8.37 5.79
C GLU A 651 26.56 7.24 6.82
N GLU A 652 25.94 7.37 8.00
CA GLU A 652 25.88 6.31 9.01
C GLU A 652 25.01 5.13 8.54
N ALA A 653 23.83 5.41 7.98
CA ALA A 653 22.96 4.40 7.40
C ALA A 653 23.67 3.62 6.27
N PHE A 654 24.42 4.33 5.42
CA PHE A 654 25.18 3.68 4.34
C PHE A 654 26.41 2.92 4.88
N ASP A 655 27.11 3.43 5.90
CA ASP A 655 28.19 2.71 6.59
C ASP A 655 27.70 1.37 7.16
N TRP A 656 26.55 1.39 7.85
CA TRP A 656 25.87 0.19 8.30
C TRP A 656 25.53 -0.77 7.14
N GLN A 657 25.08 -0.27 5.99
CA GLN A 657 24.82 -1.15 4.84
C GLN A 657 26.10 -1.76 4.23
N LEU A 658 27.24 -1.06 4.25
CA LEU A 658 28.51 -1.67 3.86
C LEU A 658 28.91 -2.79 4.81
N LEU A 659 28.82 -2.54 6.12
CA LEU A 659 29.14 -3.53 7.15
C LEU A 659 28.22 -4.76 7.10
N GLN A 660 26.94 -4.60 6.73
CA GLN A 660 25.94 -5.66 6.78
C GLN A 660 25.70 -6.42 5.46
N LYS A 661 25.98 -5.79 4.31
CA LYS A 661 25.73 -6.37 2.98
C LYS A 661 26.95 -6.55 2.10
N ILE A 662 28.01 -5.76 2.31
CA ILE A 662 29.20 -5.78 1.45
C ILE A 662 30.35 -6.57 2.10
N LEU A 663 30.80 -6.14 3.27
CA LEU A 663 31.95 -6.76 3.95
C LEU A 663 31.75 -8.26 4.28
N PRO A 664 30.55 -8.77 4.63
CA PRO A 664 30.35 -10.20 4.93
C PRO A 664 30.63 -11.14 3.75
N ARG A 665 30.71 -10.62 2.53
CA ARG A 665 30.96 -11.36 1.28
C ARG A 665 32.46 -11.46 0.95
N ILE A 666 33.33 -10.79 1.72
CA ILE A 666 34.78 -10.71 1.49
C ILE A 666 35.51 -11.70 2.41
N GLN A 667 36.18 -12.68 1.82
CA GLN A 667 37.05 -13.62 2.51
C GLN A 667 38.12 -14.18 1.55
N GLY A 668 39.26 -14.62 2.10
CA GLY A 668 40.34 -15.26 1.35
C GLY A 668 41.75 -14.88 1.83
N SER A 669 42.75 -15.44 1.15
CA SER A 669 44.19 -15.24 1.42
C SER A 669 44.95 -14.60 0.25
N HIS A 670 44.27 -14.27 -0.85
CA HIS A 670 44.92 -13.79 -2.08
C HIS A 670 45.20 -12.29 -2.05
N SER A 671 46.23 -11.85 -2.79
CA SER A 671 46.60 -10.43 -2.92
C SER A 671 45.52 -9.56 -3.56
N SER A 672 44.59 -10.14 -4.33
CA SER A 672 43.37 -9.47 -4.79
C SER A 672 42.48 -9.04 -3.61
N VAL A 673 42.34 -9.87 -2.56
CA VAL A 673 41.59 -9.53 -1.34
C VAL A 673 42.22 -8.32 -0.65
N ARG A 674 43.56 -8.26 -0.52
CA ARG A 674 44.27 -7.08 0.02
C ARG A 674 43.93 -5.81 -0.78
N ARG A 675 44.02 -5.89 -2.11
CA ARG A 675 43.68 -4.76 -3.00
C ARG A 675 42.24 -4.27 -2.79
N VAL A 676 41.27 -5.18 -2.71
CA VAL A 676 39.86 -4.84 -2.48
C VAL A 676 39.66 -4.18 -1.12
N LEU A 677 40.26 -4.73 -0.06
CA LEU A 677 40.20 -4.14 1.28
C LEU A 677 40.82 -2.73 1.33
N LEU A 678 41.94 -2.49 0.66
CA LEU A 678 42.56 -1.15 0.56
C LEU A 678 41.70 -0.15 -0.25
N ASN A 679 41.08 -0.61 -1.34
CA ASN A 679 40.15 0.22 -2.13
C ASN A 679 38.91 0.61 -1.31
N LEU A 680 38.31 -0.34 -0.59
CA LEU A 680 37.18 -0.09 0.30
C LEU A 680 37.59 0.80 1.48
N MET A 681 38.78 0.62 2.05
CA MET A 681 39.33 1.47 3.11
C MET A 681 39.42 2.93 2.65
N LYS A 682 39.87 3.16 1.41
CA LYS A 682 39.95 4.52 0.84
C LYS A 682 38.58 5.17 0.68
N GLU A 683 37.55 4.43 0.25
CA GLU A 683 36.18 4.95 0.18
C GLU A 683 35.62 5.22 1.58
N ALA A 684 35.85 4.31 2.53
CA ALA A 684 35.36 4.43 3.91
C ALA A 684 36.02 5.57 4.70
N LEU A 685 37.30 5.85 4.46
CA LEU A 685 37.96 7.02 5.02
C LEU A 685 37.45 8.31 4.37
N GLY A 686 37.32 8.32 3.04
CA GLY A 686 36.97 9.51 2.27
C GLY A 686 38.06 10.60 2.31
N THR A 687 37.88 11.64 1.51
CA THR A 687 38.88 12.71 1.30
C THR A 687 39.08 13.65 2.49
N ARG A 688 38.17 13.64 3.48
CA ARG A 688 38.22 14.52 4.67
C ARG A 688 38.95 13.92 5.87
N SER A 689 39.29 12.63 5.83
CA SER A 689 39.94 11.92 6.94
C SER A 689 41.35 12.41 7.30
N GLY A 690 42.05 13.05 6.34
CA GLY A 690 43.47 13.37 6.46
C GLY A 690 44.40 12.15 6.32
N VAL A 691 43.86 10.98 5.97
CA VAL A 691 44.63 9.73 5.79
C VAL A 691 44.69 9.38 4.29
N THR A 692 45.85 9.58 3.68
CA THR A 692 46.09 9.16 2.29
C THR A 692 46.39 7.66 2.23
N VAL A 693 45.58 6.91 1.47
CA VAL A 693 45.86 5.50 1.14
C VAL A 693 46.87 5.44 0.00
N ASP A 694 48.15 5.22 0.34
CA ASP A 694 49.22 4.99 -0.62
C ASP A 694 49.20 3.52 -1.07
N PHE A 695 48.64 3.27 -2.26
CA PHE A 695 48.41 1.90 -2.75
C PHE A 695 49.67 1.07 -2.93
N PRO A 696 50.73 1.54 -3.61
CA PRO A 696 52.00 0.83 -3.67
C PRO A 696 52.54 0.45 -2.29
N ALA A 697 52.61 1.40 -1.34
CA ALA A 697 53.19 1.14 -0.03
C ALA A 697 52.34 0.15 0.81
N PHE A 698 51.01 0.34 0.83
CA PHE A 698 50.12 -0.50 1.64
C PHE A 698 49.75 -1.85 1.01
N MET A 699 50.14 -2.09 -0.26
CA MET A 699 50.13 -3.45 -0.81
C MET A 699 51.26 -4.32 -0.23
N ASP A 700 52.39 -3.70 0.15
CA ASP A 700 53.53 -4.37 0.78
C ASP A 700 53.38 -4.45 2.31
N ASP A 701 53.00 -3.35 2.97
CA ASP A 701 52.79 -3.25 4.43
C ASP A 701 51.61 -2.32 4.78
N ALA A 702 50.46 -2.88 5.14
CA ALA A 702 49.26 -2.14 5.57
C ALA A 702 49.23 -1.85 7.08
N SER A 703 50.27 -2.22 7.85
CA SER A 703 50.33 -1.96 9.29
C SER A 703 50.14 -0.48 9.69
N PRO A 704 50.56 0.53 8.90
CA PRO A 704 50.29 1.93 9.23
C PRO A 704 48.81 2.32 9.19
N LEU A 705 47.93 1.49 8.59
CA LEU A 705 46.48 1.69 8.62
C LEU A 705 45.88 1.11 9.91
N TYR A 706 46.08 -0.17 10.21
CA TYR A 706 45.41 -0.82 11.34
C TYR A 706 46.07 -0.57 12.70
N LEU A 707 47.40 -0.34 12.76
CA LEU A 707 48.06 0.01 14.03
C LEU A 707 47.61 1.38 14.57
N ARG A 708 47.17 2.31 13.70
CA ARG A 708 46.58 3.61 14.11
C ARG A 708 45.26 3.47 14.87
N TRP A 709 44.57 2.34 14.72
CA TRP A 709 43.27 2.07 15.36
C TRP A 709 43.32 0.84 16.27
N ALA A 710 44.52 0.34 16.58
CA ALA A 710 44.73 -0.66 17.61
C ALA A 710 44.20 -0.15 18.97
N ALA A 711 43.73 -1.07 19.81
CA ALA A 711 42.99 -0.78 21.05
C ALA A 711 41.59 -0.14 20.87
N GLY A 712 40.94 -0.34 19.70
CA GLY A 712 39.50 -0.10 19.55
C GLY A 712 39.09 1.35 19.30
N GLN A 713 40.04 2.21 18.94
CA GLN A 713 39.76 3.61 18.61
C GLN A 713 39.10 3.74 17.25
N THR A 714 37.88 4.28 17.21
CA THR A 714 37.19 4.63 15.96
C THR A 714 37.95 5.76 15.23
N PRO A 715 38.11 5.73 13.89
CA PRO A 715 38.77 6.82 13.17
C PRO A 715 37.95 8.13 13.31
N PRO A 716 38.46 9.19 13.95
CA PRO A 716 37.64 10.33 14.39
C PRO A 716 37.15 11.28 13.27
N THR A 717 37.49 10.98 12.01
CA THR A 717 37.19 11.81 10.83
C THR A 717 36.87 10.99 9.57
N ALA A 718 36.65 9.67 9.70
CA ALA A 718 36.27 8.83 8.56
C ALA A 718 34.85 9.12 8.08
N LYS A 719 34.63 9.00 6.77
CA LYS A 719 33.29 9.06 6.16
C LYS A 719 32.38 7.92 6.66
N GLN A 720 32.95 6.73 6.86
CA GLN A 720 32.28 5.48 7.25
C GLN A 720 33.10 4.80 8.36
N PRO A 721 32.97 5.27 9.62
CA PRO A 721 33.82 4.85 10.73
C PRO A 721 33.73 3.35 11.09
N GLN A 722 32.56 2.73 10.99
CA GLN A 722 32.36 1.32 11.35
C GLN A 722 32.98 0.39 10.31
N SER A 723 32.73 0.65 9.02
CA SER A 723 33.35 -0.09 7.92
C SER A 723 34.85 0.08 7.91
N ALA A 724 35.38 1.30 8.13
CA ALA A 724 36.81 1.54 8.24
C ALA A 724 37.44 0.71 9.38
N ARG A 725 36.80 0.65 10.55
CA ARG A 725 37.24 -0.18 11.69
C ARG A 725 37.27 -1.68 11.35
N LYS A 726 36.22 -2.22 10.71
CA LYS A 726 36.17 -3.64 10.32
C LYS A 726 37.17 -3.96 9.20
N LEU A 727 37.32 -3.09 8.21
CA LEU A 727 38.32 -3.22 7.13
C LEU A 727 39.76 -3.23 7.68
N ALA A 728 40.05 -2.41 8.70
CA ALA A 728 41.37 -2.40 9.35
C ALA A 728 41.66 -3.73 10.06
N PHE A 729 40.68 -4.26 10.80
CA PHE A 729 40.77 -5.59 11.41
C PHE A 729 40.98 -6.68 10.33
N MET A 730 40.23 -6.63 9.23
CA MET A 730 40.36 -7.59 8.13
C MET A 730 41.71 -7.51 7.43
N LEU A 731 42.29 -6.31 7.28
CA LEU A 731 43.65 -6.12 6.75
C LEU A 731 44.72 -6.70 7.68
N ARG A 732 44.60 -6.42 9.00
CA ARG A 732 45.49 -6.98 10.03
C ARG A 732 45.52 -8.50 9.98
N ARG A 733 44.35 -9.15 9.97
CA ARG A 733 44.23 -10.62 9.86
C ARG A 733 44.85 -11.18 8.58
N LEU A 734 44.68 -10.50 7.45
CA LEU A 734 45.30 -10.91 6.18
C LEU A 734 46.84 -10.83 6.19
N GLU A 735 47.43 -10.01 7.07
CA GLU A 735 48.88 -9.91 7.24
C GLU A 735 49.43 -10.84 8.34
N GLU A 736 48.77 -10.91 9.50
CA GLU A 736 49.22 -11.73 10.64
C GLU A 736 48.93 -13.22 10.43
N ASP A 737 47.72 -13.57 9.97
CA ASP A 737 47.24 -14.95 9.83
C ASP A 737 47.30 -15.47 8.38
N GLY A 738 47.62 -14.59 7.41
CA GLY A 738 47.65 -14.91 5.98
C GLY A 738 46.28 -15.18 5.34
N PHE A 739 45.19 -15.06 6.10
CA PHE A 739 43.82 -15.23 5.65
C PHE A 739 42.93 -14.23 6.38
N THR A 740 41.88 -13.76 5.72
CA THR A 740 40.88 -12.89 6.33
C THR A 740 39.48 -13.30 5.94
N SER A 741 38.54 -13.11 6.87
CA SER A 741 37.11 -13.26 6.65
C SER A 741 36.39 -12.31 7.58
N TYR A 742 35.25 -11.79 7.15
CA TYR A 742 34.36 -11.02 8.03
C TYR A 742 33.92 -11.83 9.26
N TRP A 743 33.82 -13.17 9.10
CA TRP A 743 33.27 -14.10 10.09
C TRP A 743 34.28 -14.58 11.14
N LEU A 744 35.49 -14.01 11.15
CA LEU A 744 36.51 -14.25 12.17
C LEU A 744 36.57 -13.07 13.15
N SER A 745 36.77 -13.40 14.43
CA SER A 745 36.98 -12.45 15.54
C SER A 745 38.40 -12.57 16.12
#